data_AF-A0A1S3GU10-F1
#
_entry.id   AF-A0A1S3GU10-F1
#
_cell.length_a   1.000
_cell.length_b   1.000
_cell.length_c   1.000
_cell.angle_alpha   90.00
_cell.angle_beta   90.00
_cell.angle_gamma   90.00
#
_symmetry.space_group_name_H-M   'P 1'
#
loop_
_entity.id
_entity.type
_entity.pdbx_description
1 polymer ?
#
loop_
_entity_poly.entity_id
_entity_poly.type
_entity_poly.pdbx_seq_one_letter_code
_entity_poly.pdbx_strand_id
1 'polypeptide(L)'
;MEEETEVELEGEMEGEMEGEMEGEIEGEIEGEIEGEIEGEMEGETEGEIEGEIEGEIEGETEGETEERTEGETEGEMEGEMIEGEMGGEMEFLGAEEDKQVFYGYMEEEPARYSEPPYPEFISEEMSGKVRPESLPDISQELELSPELMSPLESRGAEFEGSSEMVDPLSTVSSGSKSLDGEIEAYKKSIMKEEEKNEKLAGILNRTETEASLTQKMTAQCLSRHEVLQNEFTTYRLTLQDAEDALSKGQVEHTAVTNELHAIHQAIRQEQDFKRHTDTSITDKLQEHVTSRKLTKYFNQLLQKLQKEKTTMVTHLSKIDGDIAQATLNITNTSCRLEMHQKTLSELDKEVKEVNELITNSENEISRRTILIERKQGLINTFNKQLEQIVSELGGEEMGPLEVEIKRLTKLIEEHTAKITQTQVSWLRLQQELVQVSQEREDQLATLDMLSKELNIMEQKKLRTDNKIDQEKKEQKEISCHMKDLDNDLKNLNVLINKKRGSSEDLQQSNFVAENEFVRTLKMEERETIRMQEKLDKLLEEKEALLNSLVEAEHQIMLWEKKIQLAKEMRFVVDSEAGQTEIRAMKAEIQRMKVSLGKLLKQQEKMIRDMEMAVARREAIVVQAEGQSKTKKVLTRSDFHHKQVELRRKIREVYKATEESSKTISELEASQKLLSSTLAEKQKVLVAIERESDKIDADLEHLTALKRQNLSEIVLLQTRHKHLQDVMDGKYVFLFRSAKSLLMEEKRLQDRLAQLGSILSQVQQEYPQFQETLHKVSRKIASKLQTTQP
;
A
#
# COMPACT_ATOMS: atom_id res chain seq x y z
N MET A 1 -89.26 -0.78 -18.07
CA MET A 1 -89.30 -0.25 -19.46
C MET A 1 -88.97 1.23 -19.58
N GLU A 2 -89.28 2.10 -18.60
CA GLU A 2 -88.63 3.44 -18.53
C GLU A 2 -87.48 3.42 -17.48
N GLU A 3 -87.68 2.83 -16.29
CA GLU A 3 -86.60 2.67 -15.28
C GLU A 3 -85.47 1.70 -15.69
N GLU A 4 -85.67 0.82 -16.67
CA GLU A 4 -84.61 -0.07 -17.16
C GLU A 4 -83.70 0.64 -18.18
N THR A 5 -84.24 1.62 -18.92
CA THR A 5 -83.48 2.36 -19.93
C THR A 5 -82.64 3.50 -19.35
N GLU A 6 -83.02 4.08 -18.20
CA GLU A 6 -82.16 5.06 -17.52
C GLU A 6 -80.93 4.40 -16.89
N VAL A 7 -81.08 3.21 -16.28
CA VAL A 7 -79.97 2.51 -15.61
C VAL A 7 -78.95 1.90 -16.59
N GLU A 8 -79.38 1.45 -17.79
CA GLU A 8 -78.42 1.06 -18.85
C GLU A 8 -77.69 2.29 -19.42
N LEU A 9 -78.37 3.42 -19.62
CA LEU A 9 -77.75 4.64 -20.17
C LEU A 9 -76.80 5.36 -19.20
N GLU A 10 -77.09 5.38 -17.89
CA GLU A 10 -76.14 5.89 -16.90
C GLU A 10 -74.91 4.98 -16.77
N GLY A 11 -75.10 3.64 -16.81
CA GLY A 11 -74.00 2.69 -16.73
C GLY A 11 -73.06 2.69 -17.94
N GLU A 12 -73.58 2.88 -19.16
CA GLU A 12 -72.74 3.02 -20.36
C GLU A 12 -72.02 4.39 -20.39
N MET A 13 -72.67 5.49 -19.99
CA MET A 13 -72.02 6.81 -19.96
C MET A 13 -70.94 6.95 -18.87
N GLU A 14 -71.12 6.39 -17.67
CA GLU A 14 -70.05 6.39 -16.66
C GLU A 14 -68.88 5.49 -17.09
N GLY A 15 -69.15 4.33 -17.69
CA GLY A 15 -68.12 3.41 -18.17
C GLY A 15 -67.29 3.94 -19.34
N GLU A 16 -67.90 4.63 -20.30
CA GLU A 16 -67.16 5.26 -21.40
C GLU A 16 -66.38 6.51 -20.94
N MET A 17 -66.93 7.35 -20.04
CA MET A 17 -66.18 8.51 -19.52
C MET A 17 -65.01 8.14 -18.60
N GLU A 18 -65.13 7.15 -17.72
CA GLU A 18 -63.99 6.69 -16.91
C GLU A 18 -62.95 5.98 -17.80
N GLY A 19 -63.38 5.15 -18.76
CA GLY A 19 -62.47 4.42 -19.65
C GLY A 19 -61.68 5.31 -20.63
N GLU A 20 -62.32 6.31 -21.25
CA GLU A 20 -61.62 7.26 -22.13
C GLU A 20 -60.74 8.22 -21.31
N MET A 21 -61.20 8.69 -20.14
CA MET A 21 -60.44 9.66 -19.34
C MET A 21 -59.24 9.03 -18.61
N GLU A 22 -59.34 7.81 -18.09
CA GLU A 22 -58.17 7.10 -17.55
C GLU A 22 -57.22 6.65 -18.68
N GLY A 23 -57.76 6.20 -19.83
CA GLY A 23 -56.95 5.75 -20.97
C GLY A 23 -56.17 6.86 -21.69
N GLU A 24 -56.76 8.04 -21.89
CA GLU A 24 -56.05 9.20 -22.45
C GLU A 24 -55.07 9.80 -21.43
N ILE A 25 -55.43 9.88 -20.15
CA ILE A 25 -54.54 10.45 -19.12
C ILE A 25 -53.35 9.53 -18.82
N GLU A 26 -53.52 8.22 -18.63
CA GLU A 26 -52.37 7.31 -18.47
C GLU A 26 -51.57 7.18 -19.78
N GLY A 27 -52.24 7.13 -20.94
CA GLY A 27 -51.58 7.01 -22.24
C GLY A 27 -50.75 8.22 -22.67
N GLU A 28 -51.25 9.44 -22.48
CA GLU A 28 -50.48 10.66 -22.79
C GLU A 28 -49.44 10.94 -21.69
N ILE A 29 -49.74 10.71 -20.40
CA ILE A 29 -48.76 10.96 -19.33
C ILE A 29 -47.63 9.94 -19.32
N GLU A 30 -47.88 8.62 -19.39
CA GLU A 30 -46.77 7.66 -19.46
C GLU A 30 -46.06 7.75 -20.82
N GLY A 31 -46.79 7.95 -21.92
CA GLY A 31 -46.23 8.03 -23.27
C GLY A 31 -45.35 9.26 -23.53
N GLU A 32 -45.79 10.47 -23.14
CA GLU A 32 -44.99 11.68 -23.29
C GLU A 32 -43.92 11.78 -22.19
N ILE A 33 -44.21 11.41 -20.93
CA ILE A 33 -43.21 11.54 -19.86
C ILE A 33 -42.12 10.48 -19.96
N GLU A 34 -42.40 9.19 -20.17
CA GLU A 34 -41.30 8.22 -20.37
C GLU A 34 -40.60 8.46 -21.72
N GLY A 35 -41.34 8.81 -22.77
CA GLY A 35 -40.79 9.06 -24.11
C GLY A 35 -39.88 10.29 -24.20
N GLU A 36 -40.28 11.44 -23.64
CA GLU A 36 -39.46 12.65 -23.61
C GLU A 36 -38.39 12.57 -22.52
N ILE A 37 -38.66 12.02 -21.32
CA ILE A 37 -37.63 11.99 -20.25
C ILE A 37 -36.56 10.94 -20.52
N GLU A 38 -36.87 9.72 -20.98
CA GLU A 38 -35.80 8.77 -21.38
C GLU A 38 -35.11 9.23 -22.68
N GLY A 39 -35.88 9.75 -23.65
CA GLY A 39 -35.34 10.21 -24.94
C GLY A 39 -34.44 11.44 -24.84
N GLU A 40 -34.83 12.47 -24.08
CA GLU A 40 -34.01 13.66 -23.87
C GLU A 40 -32.92 13.41 -22.81
N MET A 41 -33.15 12.67 -21.71
CA MET A 41 -32.05 12.39 -20.78
C MET A 41 -30.98 11.47 -21.39
N GLU A 42 -31.32 10.36 -22.06
CA GLU A 42 -30.26 9.53 -22.67
C GLU A 42 -29.61 10.26 -23.85
N GLY A 43 -30.39 10.97 -24.67
CA GLY A 43 -29.88 11.73 -25.82
C GLY A 43 -28.99 12.92 -25.47
N GLU A 44 -29.37 13.75 -24.51
CA GLU A 44 -28.59 14.90 -24.06
C GLU A 44 -27.48 14.48 -23.10
N THR A 45 -27.68 13.53 -22.18
CA THR A 45 -26.59 13.14 -21.28
C THR A 45 -25.51 12.31 -21.96
N GLU A 46 -25.79 11.39 -22.88
CA GLU A 46 -24.71 10.75 -23.65
C GLU A 46 -24.06 11.75 -24.63
N GLY A 47 -24.86 12.60 -25.29
CA GLY A 47 -24.37 13.58 -26.27
C GLY A 47 -23.51 14.71 -25.69
N GLU A 48 -23.92 15.31 -24.56
CA GLU A 48 -23.15 16.37 -23.89
C GLU A 48 -22.01 15.81 -23.05
N ILE A 49 -22.15 14.65 -22.39
CA ILE A 49 -21.05 14.08 -21.60
C ILE A 49 -19.93 13.55 -22.51
N GLU A 50 -20.21 12.91 -23.65
CA GLU A 50 -19.15 12.57 -24.61
C GLU A 50 -18.56 13.84 -25.27
N GLY A 51 -19.41 14.80 -25.65
CA GLY A 51 -18.98 16.04 -26.33
C GLY A 51 -18.14 16.99 -25.48
N GLU A 52 -18.51 17.24 -24.22
CA GLU A 52 -17.77 18.14 -23.33
C GLU A 52 -16.55 17.47 -22.70
N ILE A 53 -16.58 16.15 -22.42
CA ILE A 53 -15.40 15.45 -21.90
C ILE A 53 -14.31 15.29 -22.97
N GLU A 54 -14.64 15.00 -24.24
CA GLU A 54 -13.63 15.04 -25.31
C GLU A 54 -13.14 16.49 -25.53
N GLY A 55 -14.04 17.48 -25.53
CA GLY A 55 -13.70 18.89 -25.75
C GLY A 55 -12.82 19.55 -24.67
N GLU A 56 -13.10 19.36 -23.37
CA GLU A 56 -12.28 19.95 -22.30
C GLU A 56 -10.93 19.22 -22.14
N ILE A 57 -10.88 17.89 -22.30
CA ILE A 57 -9.61 17.14 -22.18
C ILE A 57 -8.64 17.48 -23.33
N GLU A 58 -9.13 17.66 -24.56
CA GLU A 58 -8.30 18.09 -25.68
C GLU A 58 -7.86 19.55 -25.55
N GLY A 59 -8.74 20.44 -25.09
CA GLY A 59 -8.43 21.85 -24.87
C GLY A 59 -7.35 22.09 -23.80
N GLU A 60 -7.40 21.39 -22.66
CA GLU A 60 -6.41 21.56 -21.60
C GLU A 60 -5.07 20.85 -21.92
N THR A 61 -5.09 19.70 -22.61
CA THR A 61 -3.85 18.95 -22.90
C THR A 61 -3.03 19.50 -24.07
N GLU A 62 -3.66 20.11 -25.09
CA GLU A 62 -2.90 20.84 -26.14
C GLU A 62 -2.38 22.19 -25.60
N GLY A 63 -3.15 22.90 -24.76
CA GLY A 63 -2.73 24.17 -24.15
C GLY A 63 -1.49 24.07 -23.25
N GLU A 64 -1.45 23.09 -22.33
CA GLU A 64 -0.29 22.93 -21.42
C GLU A 64 0.97 22.36 -22.09
N THR A 65 0.85 21.74 -23.28
CA THR A 65 2.02 21.14 -23.97
C THR A 65 2.69 22.08 -24.98
N GLU A 66 1.96 23.03 -25.59
CA GLU A 66 2.58 24.08 -26.42
C GLU A 66 3.34 25.12 -25.57
N GLU A 67 2.73 25.69 -24.50
CA GLU A 67 3.43 26.70 -23.65
C GLU A 67 4.71 26.15 -23.00
N ARG A 68 4.76 24.85 -22.69
CA ARG A 68 5.94 24.24 -22.06
C ARG A 68 7.09 23.93 -23.03
N THR A 69 6.81 23.71 -24.32
CA THR A 69 7.86 23.30 -25.28
C THR A 69 8.50 24.46 -26.03
N GLU A 70 7.79 25.58 -26.22
CA GLU A 70 8.40 26.80 -26.77
C GLU A 70 9.23 27.56 -25.71
N GLY A 71 8.76 27.62 -24.45
CA GLY A 71 9.45 28.35 -23.38
C GLY A 71 10.82 27.80 -22.96
N GLU A 72 11.06 26.49 -23.09
CA GLU A 72 12.33 25.86 -22.70
C GLU A 72 13.39 25.85 -23.83
N THR A 73 13.06 26.21 -25.07
CA THR A 73 14.01 26.15 -26.20
C THR A 73 14.52 27.51 -26.72
N GLU A 74 13.81 28.62 -26.47
CA GLU A 74 14.32 29.97 -26.77
C GLU A 74 15.17 30.56 -25.62
N GLY A 75 14.99 30.11 -24.38
CA GLY A 75 15.67 30.66 -23.20
C GLY A 75 17.17 30.35 -23.07
N GLU A 76 17.66 29.25 -23.66
CA GLU A 76 19.06 28.82 -23.49
C GLU A 76 20.01 29.24 -24.64
N MET A 77 19.50 29.80 -25.75
CA MET A 77 20.34 30.15 -26.91
C MET A 77 20.71 31.64 -27.05
N GLU A 78 20.11 32.56 -26.28
CA GLU A 78 20.46 34.00 -26.31
C GLU A 78 21.25 34.52 -25.08
N GLY A 79 21.55 33.65 -24.10
CA GLY A 79 22.14 34.07 -22.82
C GLY A 79 23.67 34.27 -22.78
N GLU A 80 24.45 33.57 -23.62
CA GLU A 80 25.92 33.53 -23.51
C GLU A 80 26.68 33.91 -24.80
N MET A 81 26.35 35.06 -25.39
CA MET A 81 27.31 35.82 -26.20
C MET A 81 27.21 37.33 -25.96
N ILE A 82 28.18 37.90 -25.24
CA ILE A 82 28.94 39.14 -25.55
C ILE A 82 29.85 39.52 -24.36
N GLU A 83 31.15 39.61 -24.65
CA GLU A 83 32.22 40.50 -24.13
C GLU A 83 32.01 41.28 -22.79
N GLY A 84 32.97 41.38 -21.86
CA GLY A 84 34.37 40.93 -21.82
C GLY A 84 35.19 41.66 -20.72
N GLU A 85 36.49 41.30 -20.58
CA GLU A 85 37.54 41.95 -19.74
C GLU A 85 37.40 41.85 -18.18
N MET A 86 38.45 41.69 -17.35
CA MET A 86 39.92 41.63 -17.57
C MET A 86 40.69 41.02 -16.37
N GLY A 87 41.87 40.41 -16.60
CA GLY A 87 42.91 40.06 -15.60
C GLY A 87 42.66 38.76 -14.80
N GLY A 88 43.50 37.72 -14.85
CA GLY A 88 44.91 37.66 -14.40
C GLY A 88 44.93 36.95 -13.02
N GLU A 89 45.70 35.90 -12.73
CA GLU A 89 47.01 35.45 -13.25
C GLU A 89 47.18 33.90 -13.16
N MET A 90 47.98 33.33 -14.08
CA MET A 90 49.03 32.30 -13.85
C MET A 90 48.61 30.91 -13.27
N GLU A 91 48.56 29.83 -14.08
CA GLU A 91 49.66 28.83 -14.32
C GLU A 91 49.95 27.88 -13.12
N PHE A 92 50.27 26.57 -13.24
CA PHE A 92 50.64 25.70 -14.37
C PHE A 92 50.65 24.19 -13.94
N LEU A 93 50.31 23.27 -14.87
CA LEU A 93 50.53 21.79 -14.86
C LEU A 93 49.96 20.89 -13.72
N GLY A 94 49.56 19.63 -14.00
CA GLY A 94 49.45 18.94 -15.31
C GLY A 94 49.32 17.40 -15.23
N ALA A 95 48.92 16.81 -16.37
CA ALA A 95 48.88 15.38 -16.76
C ALA A 95 48.03 14.42 -15.87
N GLU A 96 46.97 13.75 -16.36
CA GLU A 96 46.80 12.79 -17.48
C GLU A 96 47.12 11.32 -17.14
N GLU A 97 46.44 10.43 -17.88
CA GLU A 97 46.54 8.96 -17.91
C GLU A 97 45.95 8.17 -16.70
N ASP A 98 45.24 7.05 -16.87
CA ASP A 98 44.54 6.49 -18.06
C ASP A 98 43.62 5.31 -17.64
N LYS A 99 42.68 4.92 -18.53
CA LYS A 99 41.92 3.64 -18.57
C LYS A 99 40.94 3.32 -17.41
N GLN A 100 39.67 2.96 -17.67
CA GLN A 100 39.12 1.82 -18.45
C GLN A 100 39.46 0.43 -17.84
N VAL A 101 38.57 -0.58 -17.74
CA VAL A 101 37.11 -0.74 -18.01
C VAL A 101 36.67 -2.14 -17.48
N PHE A 102 35.36 -2.42 -17.39
CA PHE A 102 34.68 -3.74 -17.49
C PHE A 102 34.27 -4.58 -16.23
N TYR A 103 32.95 -4.79 -16.15
CA TYR A 103 32.13 -5.98 -15.81
C TYR A 103 32.77 -7.31 -15.32
N GLY A 104 32.02 -8.04 -14.46
CA GLY A 104 32.17 -9.50 -14.31
C GLY A 104 31.37 -10.18 -13.19
N TYR A 105 30.16 -10.64 -13.49
CA TYR A 105 29.19 -11.36 -12.65
C TYR A 105 29.60 -12.76 -12.09
N MET A 106 28.96 -13.12 -10.96
CA MET A 106 28.31 -14.43 -10.61
C MET A 106 29.07 -15.68 -10.11
N GLU A 107 28.30 -16.49 -9.35
CA GLU A 107 28.44 -17.94 -9.01
C GLU A 107 29.58 -18.35 -8.02
N GLU A 108 29.43 -19.30 -7.08
CA GLU A 108 28.26 -20.10 -6.66
C GLU A 108 28.38 -20.69 -5.23
N GLU A 109 27.20 -21.01 -4.68
CA GLU A 109 26.68 -21.78 -3.53
C GLU A 109 27.44 -22.98 -2.83
N PRO A 110 26.85 -23.62 -1.76
CA PRO A 110 27.61 -24.17 -0.62
C PRO A 110 27.53 -25.70 -0.35
N ALA A 111 28.32 -26.17 0.64
CA ALA A 111 28.20 -27.46 1.37
C ALA A 111 29.11 -27.44 2.63
N ARG A 112 28.95 -28.21 3.73
CA ARG A 112 27.88 -29.05 4.33
C ARG A 112 28.30 -29.39 5.80
N TYR A 113 27.32 -29.60 6.69
CA TYR A 113 27.34 -30.36 7.96
C TYR A 113 28.66 -30.70 8.71
N SER A 114 28.75 -30.34 10.00
CA SER A 114 28.54 -31.31 11.12
C SER A 114 28.59 -30.65 12.51
N GLU A 115 27.67 -31.02 13.40
CA GLU A 115 27.61 -30.57 14.81
C GLU A 115 28.68 -31.23 15.72
N PRO A 116 29.02 -30.63 16.88
CA PRO A 116 29.99 -31.16 17.83
C PRO A 116 29.35 -32.03 18.94
N PRO A 117 30.16 -32.76 19.73
CA PRO A 117 29.77 -33.21 21.07
C PRO A 117 30.57 -32.55 22.21
N TYR A 118 29.95 -32.53 23.39
CA TYR A 118 30.37 -31.90 24.64
C TYR A 118 31.62 -32.52 25.31
N PRO A 119 32.27 -31.81 26.27
CA PRO A 119 33.37 -32.33 27.08
C PRO A 119 32.88 -33.04 28.37
N GLU A 120 33.48 -34.18 28.70
CA GLU A 120 33.31 -34.85 30.01
C GLU A 120 34.30 -34.34 31.07
N PHE A 121 33.81 -34.22 32.30
CA PHE A 121 34.62 -34.07 33.52
C PHE A 121 35.26 -35.40 33.91
N ILE A 122 36.54 -35.40 34.30
CA ILE A 122 37.08 -36.40 35.23
C ILE A 122 37.85 -35.68 36.34
N SER A 123 37.46 -35.97 37.58
CA SER A 123 38.19 -35.62 38.79
C SER A 123 38.47 -36.89 39.58
N GLU A 124 39.74 -37.22 39.83
CA GLU A 124 40.09 -38.19 40.86
C GLU A 124 41.47 -37.88 41.47
N GLU A 125 41.52 -37.75 42.79
CA GLU A 125 42.78 -37.78 43.54
C GLU A 125 43.35 -39.20 43.55
N MET A 126 44.66 -39.35 43.73
CA MET A 126 45.21 -40.22 44.78
C MET A 126 46.74 -40.11 44.89
N SER A 127 47.25 -40.28 46.13
CA SER A 127 48.68 -40.18 46.44
C SER A 127 49.46 -41.46 46.11
N GLY A 128 50.75 -41.37 45.75
CA GLY A 128 51.67 -42.51 45.96
C GLY A 128 53.01 -42.59 45.21
N LYS A 129 54.10 -42.13 45.87
CA LYS A 129 55.43 -42.78 45.97
C LYS A 129 56.29 -43.18 44.73
N VAL A 130 57.56 -42.73 44.81
CA VAL A 130 58.84 -43.38 44.39
C VAL A 130 59.45 -43.07 42.99
N ARG A 131 60.79 -42.83 43.05
CA ARG A 131 61.86 -42.71 42.02
C ARG A 131 61.64 -43.40 40.65
N PRO A 132 62.31 -42.87 39.60
CA PRO A 132 63.54 -43.55 39.11
C PRO A 132 64.76 -42.62 38.86
N GLU A 133 65.84 -43.18 38.32
CA GLU A 133 67.19 -42.61 38.16
C GLU A 133 67.57 -42.32 36.68
N SER A 134 68.81 -41.80 36.48
CA SER A 134 69.68 -41.81 35.28
C SER A 134 69.66 -40.61 34.29
N LEU A 135 70.77 -39.82 34.32
CA LEU A 135 71.81 -39.51 33.29
C LEU A 135 71.40 -39.32 31.80
N PRO A 136 72.21 -38.69 30.89
CA PRO A 136 73.63 -38.21 30.95
C PRO A 136 73.76 -36.67 30.66
N ASP A 137 74.89 -36.01 30.32
CA ASP A 137 76.34 -36.03 30.70
C ASP A 137 77.10 -34.89 29.89
N ILE A 138 78.45 -34.82 29.95
CA ILE A 138 79.43 -34.06 29.11
C ILE A 138 79.78 -32.60 29.49
N SER A 139 80.89 -32.47 30.25
CA SER A 139 82.14 -31.77 29.87
C SER A 139 83.12 -31.88 31.06
N GLN A 140 84.17 -32.72 31.05
CA GLN A 140 85.49 -32.51 30.42
C GLN A 140 86.08 -31.11 30.68
N GLU A 141 87.36 -30.92 31.05
CA GLU A 141 88.46 -31.84 31.40
C GLU A 141 89.58 -31.00 32.04
N LEU A 142 90.41 -31.57 32.94
CA LEU A 142 91.84 -31.25 33.07
C LEU A 142 92.51 -32.15 34.13
N GLU A 143 93.40 -33.02 33.66
CA GLU A 143 94.19 -33.94 34.47
C GLU A 143 95.38 -33.23 35.15
N LEU A 144 95.93 -33.82 36.22
CA LEU A 144 97.37 -34.07 36.36
C LEU A 144 97.68 -35.05 37.51
N SER A 145 97.90 -36.30 37.12
CA SER A 145 98.84 -37.32 37.65
C SER A 145 99.13 -37.46 39.17
N PRO A 146 98.88 -38.65 39.75
CA PRO A 146 99.51 -39.13 40.98
C PRO A 146 100.69 -40.08 40.67
N GLU A 147 101.79 -40.06 41.45
CA GLU A 147 102.68 -41.23 41.57
C GLU A 147 103.69 -41.17 42.74
N LEU A 148 104.01 -42.36 43.29
CA LEU A 148 105.20 -42.71 44.10
C LEU A 148 105.30 -42.11 45.53
N MET A 149 105.76 -42.82 46.57
CA MET A 149 106.46 -44.12 46.63
C MET A 149 106.13 -44.97 47.88
N SER A 150 106.49 -46.25 47.78
CA SER A 150 106.14 -47.41 48.63
C SER A 150 106.82 -47.52 50.01
N PRO A 151 106.28 -48.38 50.91
CA PRO A 151 106.96 -48.85 52.12
C PRO A 151 107.88 -50.06 51.86
N LEU A 152 108.82 -50.36 52.77
CA LEU A 152 109.27 -51.74 53.09
C LEU A 152 110.24 -51.79 54.30
N GLU A 153 110.44 -53.00 54.83
CA GLU A 153 111.11 -53.32 56.09
C GLU A 153 112.59 -53.77 55.93
N SER A 154 113.24 -53.93 57.09
CA SER A 154 114.17 -55.03 57.44
C SER A 154 115.71 -54.88 57.35
N ARG A 155 116.34 -55.52 58.36
CA ARG A 155 117.70 -56.13 58.39
C ARG A 155 118.88 -55.18 58.74
N GLY A 156 119.86 -55.55 59.57
CA GLY A 156 120.00 -56.72 60.45
C GLY A 156 121.45 -57.22 60.62
N ALA A 157 121.97 -57.16 61.86
CA ALA A 157 123.15 -57.85 62.44
C ALA A 157 124.60 -57.52 61.98
N GLU A 158 125.46 -57.17 62.94
CA GLU A 158 126.69 -57.89 63.42
C GLU A 158 127.52 -56.90 64.28
N PHE A 159 127.68 -57.01 65.60
CA PHE A 159 128.41 -57.96 66.50
C PHE A 159 129.75 -57.39 67.02
N GLU A 160 129.82 -57.21 68.36
CA GLU A 160 131.00 -57.02 69.25
C GLU A 160 132.13 -56.00 68.94
N GLY A 161 132.53 -55.20 69.96
CA GLY A 161 133.78 -54.42 69.90
C GLY A 161 133.88 -53.17 70.79
N SER A 162 133.95 -53.36 72.10
CA SER A 162 134.39 -52.44 73.16
C SER A 162 134.97 -51.04 72.84
N SER A 163 134.37 -50.02 73.45
CA SER A 163 135.02 -48.82 74.07
C SER A 163 135.46 -47.61 73.22
N GLU A 164 135.27 -46.44 73.86
CA GLU A 164 135.87 -45.09 73.64
C GLU A 164 135.25 -44.04 72.68
N MET A 165 135.26 -42.82 73.22
CA MET A 165 135.14 -41.46 72.62
C MET A 165 133.74 -40.83 72.42
N VAL A 166 133.44 -39.91 73.34
CA VAL A 166 132.34 -38.93 73.34
C VAL A 166 132.94 -37.55 73.02
N ASP A 167 132.41 -36.84 72.00
CA ASP A 167 132.30 -35.35 71.93
C ASP A 167 131.94 -34.81 70.51
N PRO A 168 130.71 -35.03 70.01
CA PRO A 168 130.13 -34.04 69.08
C PRO A 168 128.65 -33.69 69.32
N LEU A 169 128.06 -34.06 70.46
CA LEU A 169 126.61 -33.95 70.71
C LEU A 169 126.07 -32.53 70.97
N SER A 170 126.91 -31.52 71.20
CA SER A 170 126.46 -30.17 71.60
C SER A 170 125.94 -29.32 70.44
N THR A 171 126.51 -29.44 69.24
CA THR A 171 126.14 -28.63 68.06
C THR A 171 124.81 -29.04 67.44
N VAL A 172 124.48 -30.34 67.46
CA VAL A 172 123.17 -30.87 67.03
C VAL A 172 122.05 -30.35 67.94
N SER A 173 122.31 -30.18 69.25
CA SER A 173 121.34 -29.62 70.20
C SER A 173 120.98 -28.15 69.93
N SER A 174 121.90 -27.35 69.40
CA SER A 174 121.62 -25.95 69.01
C SER A 174 120.81 -25.83 67.72
N GLY A 175 121.07 -26.69 66.73
CA GLY A 175 120.34 -26.67 65.45
C GLY A 175 118.86 -27.04 65.61
N SER A 176 118.57 -28.09 66.39
CA SER A 176 117.19 -28.51 66.68
C SER A 176 116.36 -27.36 67.26
N LYS A 177 116.91 -26.61 68.22
CA LYS A 177 116.20 -25.50 68.89
C LYS A 177 115.88 -24.31 67.98
N SER A 178 116.65 -24.09 66.91
CA SER A 178 116.34 -23.07 65.89
C SER A 178 115.19 -23.53 65.00
N LEU A 179 115.25 -24.77 64.52
CA LEU A 179 114.20 -25.38 63.71
C LEU A 179 112.89 -25.50 64.50
N ASP A 180 112.93 -25.87 65.78
CA ASP A 180 111.77 -25.87 66.68
C ASP A 180 111.16 -24.46 66.81
N GLY A 181 111.98 -23.41 66.88
CA GLY A 181 111.53 -22.01 66.92
C GLY A 181 110.87 -21.55 65.62
N GLU A 182 111.41 -21.95 64.46
CA GLU A 182 110.82 -21.69 63.14
C GLU A 182 109.52 -22.47 62.94
N ILE A 183 109.48 -23.75 63.32
CA ILE A 183 108.28 -24.59 63.31
C ILE A 183 107.18 -23.96 64.17
N GLU A 184 107.51 -23.48 65.38
CA GLU A 184 106.52 -22.85 66.25
C GLU A 184 106.06 -21.48 65.72
N ALA A 185 106.93 -20.74 65.03
CA ALA A 185 106.55 -19.52 64.31
C ALA A 185 105.61 -19.82 63.12
N TYR A 186 105.89 -20.87 62.34
CA TYR A 186 105.02 -21.34 61.27
C TYR A 186 103.67 -21.84 61.80
N LYS A 187 103.63 -22.67 62.85
CA LYS A 187 102.37 -23.06 63.52
C LYS A 187 101.57 -21.85 63.96
N LYS A 188 102.22 -20.85 64.57
CA LYS A 188 101.56 -19.61 65.01
C LYS A 188 101.08 -18.73 63.85
N SER A 189 101.70 -18.84 62.67
CA SER A 189 101.23 -18.23 61.44
C SER A 189 100.06 -19.00 60.82
N ILE A 190 100.13 -20.33 60.81
CA ILE A 190 99.07 -21.24 60.34
C ILE A 190 97.81 -21.02 61.19
N MET A 191 97.92 -21.07 62.52
CA MET A 191 96.80 -20.79 63.44
C MET A 191 96.17 -19.41 63.19
N LYS A 192 96.97 -18.39 62.89
CA LYS A 192 96.44 -17.05 62.54
C LYS A 192 95.69 -17.06 61.22
N GLU A 193 96.14 -17.84 60.24
CA GLU A 193 95.49 -17.94 58.94
C GLU A 193 94.25 -18.84 59.00
N GLU A 194 94.25 -19.89 59.82
CA GLU A 194 93.08 -20.69 60.20
C GLU A 194 92.03 -19.82 60.90
N GLU A 195 92.43 -19.02 61.90
CA GLU A 195 91.52 -18.09 62.61
C GLU A 195 90.96 -17.00 61.67
N LYS A 196 91.74 -16.54 60.68
CA LYS A 196 91.22 -15.67 59.62
C LYS A 196 90.26 -16.41 58.68
N ASN A 197 90.59 -17.64 58.28
CA ASN A 197 89.78 -18.43 57.37
C ASN A 197 88.43 -18.80 58.01
N GLU A 198 88.40 -19.13 59.30
CA GLU A 198 87.18 -19.35 60.07
C GLU A 198 86.32 -18.07 60.14
N LYS A 199 86.95 -16.90 60.34
CA LYS A 199 86.25 -15.60 60.27
C LYS A 199 85.70 -15.31 58.88
N LEU A 200 86.47 -15.59 57.81
CA LEU A 200 86.04 -15.40 56.43
C LEU A 200 84.92 -16.37 56.04
N ALA A 201 84.99 -17.63 56.42
CA ALA A 201 83.90 -18.60 56.24
C ALA A 201 82.64 -18.22 57.03
N GLY A 202 82.81 -17.68 58.25
CA GLY A 202 81.71 -17.12 59.04
C GLY A 202 81.07 -15.87 58.42
N ILE A 203 81.85 -15.04 57.71
CA ILE A 203 81.34 -13.91 56.92
C ILE A 203 80.63 -14.43 55.67
N LEU A 204 81.25 -15.35 54.92
CA LEU A 204 80.71 -15.94 53.69
C LEU A 204 79.34 -16.58 53.95
N ASN A 205 79.24 -17.45 54.95
CA ASN A 205 77.98 -18.07 55.34
C ASN A 205 76.89 -17.04 55.71
N ARG A 206 77.25 -15.94 56.41
CA ARG A 206 76.29 -14.85 56.68
C ARG A 206 75.84 -14.20 55.39
N THR A 207 76.77 -13.79 54.52
CA THR A 207 76.44 -13.16 53.24
C THR A 207 75.64 -14.07 52.31
N GLU A 208 75.86 -15.39 52.33
CA GLU A 208 75.04 -16.36 51.59
C GLU A 208 73.64 -16.49 52.19
N THR A 209 73.50 -16.51 53.52
CA THR A 209 72.16 -16.51 54.15
C THR A 209 71.39 -15.23 53.86
N GLU A 210 72.04 -14.07 53.91
CA GLU A 210 71.48 -12.76 53.56
C GLU A 210 71.12 -12.69 52.07
N ALA A 211 71.99 -13.16 51.17
CA ALA A 211 71.69 -13.28 49.75
C ALA A 211 70.46 -14.18 49.50
N SER A 212 70.38 -15.35 50.15
CA SER A 212 69.23 -16.25 50.04
C SER A 212 67.92 -15.62 50.56
N LEU A 213 68.01 -14.77 51.61
CA LEU A 213 66.87 -14.07 52.17
C LEU A 213 66.41 -12.95 51.21
N THR A 214 67.34 -12.14 50.70
CA THR A 214 67.01 -11.11 49.70
C THR A 214 66.44 -11.71 48.42
N GLN A 215 66.98 -12.82 47.92
CA GLN A 215 66.44 -13.53 46.75
C GLN A 215 65.01 -14.02 46.99
N LYS A 216 64.71 -14.57 48.19
CA LYS A 216 63.33 -14.96 48.57
C LYS A 216 62.39 -13.76 48.65
N MET A 217 62.84 -12.65 49.24
CA MET A 217 62.06 -11.40 49.29
C MET A 217 61.80 -10.84 47.89
N THR A 218 62.80 -10.83 47.00
CA THR A 218 62.66 -10.42 45.60
C THR A 218 61.66 -11.30 44.85
N ALA A 219 61.74 -12.62 45.01
CA ALA A 219 60.75 -13.54 44.43
C ALA A 219 59.32 -13.28 44.94
N GLN A 220 59.16 -12.98 46.24
CA GLN A 220 57.86 -12.62 46.81
C GLN A 220 57.35 -11.24 46.33
N CYS A 221 58.24 -10.29 46.04
CA CYS A 221 57.88 -9.01 45.43
C CYS A 221 57.46 -9.18 43.97
N LEU A 222 58.15 -10.02 43.20
CA LEU A 222 57.80 -10.32 41.81
C LEU A 222 56.44 -11.03 41.71
N SER A 223 56.18 -12.05 42.53
CA SER A 223 54.87 -12.72 42.52
C SER A 223 53.72 -11.80 42.95
N ARG A 224 53.96 -10.87 43.88
CA ARG A 224 52.98 -9.81 44.20
C ARG A 224 52.77 -8.84 43.04
N HIS A 225 53.83 -8.49 42.31
CA HIS A 225 53.73 -7.62 41.14
C HIS A 225 52.90 -8.30 40.03
N GLU A 226 53.14 -9.57 39.74
CA GLU A 226 52.35 -10.33 38.76
C GLU A 226 50.87 -10.41 39.15
N VAL A 227 50.54 -10.66 40.42
CA VAL A 227 49.14 -10.65 40.90
C VAL A 227 48.50 -9.28 40.73
N LEU A 228 49.15 -8.21 41.19
CA LEU A 228 48.64 -6.83 41.04
C LEU A 228 48.52 -6.39 39.58
N GLN A 229 49.43 -6.85 38.71
CA GLN A 229 49.38 -6.60 37.27
C GLN A 229 48.18 -7.30 36.64
N ASN A 230 47.92 -8.55 37.02
CA ASN A 230 46.73 -9.30 36.56
C ASN A 230 45.44 -8.61 37.05
N GLU A 231 45.35 -8.22 38.32
CA GLU A 231 44.24 -7.43 38.88
C GLU A 231 44.05 -6.09 38.15
N PHE A 232 45.13 -5.38 37.83
CA PHE A 232 45.03 -4.15 37.04
C PHE A 232 44.51 -4.41 35.62
N THR A 233 44.94 -5.50 34.97
CA THR A 233 44.43 -5.85 33.63
C THR A 233 42.96 -6.25 33.65
N THR A 234 42.47 -6.96 34.67
CA THR A 234 41.04 -7.27 34.79
C THR A 234 40.23 -6.02 35.09
N TYR A 235 40.67 -5.14 35.99
CA TYR A 235 40.00 -3.85 36.23
C TYR A 235 39.93 -2.99 34.96
N ARG A 236 41.01 -2.92 34.18
CA ARG A 236 41.03 -2.18 32.90
C ARG A 236 40.02 -2.73 31.90
N LEU A 237 39.90 -4.06 31.79
CA LEU A 237 38.90 -4.68 30.91
C LEU A 237 37.47 -4.38 31.41
N THR A 238 37.19 -4.57 32.71
CA THR A 238 35.85 -4.26 33.26
C THR A 238 35.47 -2.79 33.16
N LEU A 239 36.44 -1.87 33.20
CA LEU A 239 36.20 -0.45 32.96
C LEU A 239 35.84 -0.20 31.50
N GLN A 240 36.59 -0.79 30.56
CA GLN A 240 36.31 -0.67 29.13
C GLN A 240 34.93 -1.27 28.77
N ASP A 241 34.58 -2.44 29.32
CA ASP A 241 33.26 -3.06 29.14
C ASP A 241 32.13 -2.15 29.68
N ALA A 242 32.37 -1.45 30.79
CA ALA A 242 31.42 -0.51 31.37
C ALA A 242 31.31 0.81 30.58
N GLU A 243 32.41 1.31 30.01
CA GLU A 243 32.44 2.47 29.11
C GLU A 243 31.71 2.16 27.79
N ASP A 244 31.93 0.99 27.20
CA ASP A 244 31.22 0.51 26.00
C ASP A 244 29.72 0.31 26.27
N ALA A 245 29.35 -0.24 27.43
CA ALA A 245 27.95 -0.36 27.85
C ALA A 245 27.28 1.01 28.06
N LEU A 246 27.98 1.96 28.68
CA LEU A 246 27.49 3.33 28.85
C LEU A 246 27.31 4.04 27.50
N SER A 247 28.25 3.86 26.56
CA SER A 247 28.15 4.44 25.22
C SER A 247 26.95 3.90 24.45
N LYS A 248 26.69 2.58 24.51
CA LYS A 248 25.48 1.96 23.93
C LYS A 248 24.20 2.53 24.54
N GLY A 249 24.13 2.60 25.88
CA GLY A 249 22.98 3.17 26.58
C GLY A 249 22.75 4.67 26.26
N GLN A 250 23.81 5.44 25.98
CA GLN A 250 23.68 6.82 25.50
C GLN A 250 23.10 6.89 24.09
N VAL A 251 23.55 6.04 23.16
CA VAL A 251 23.00 5.96 21.80
C VAL A 251 21.52 5.57 21.84
N GLU A 252 21.16 4.51 22.58
CA GLU A 252 19.77 4.08 22.80
C GLU A 252 18.92 5.20 23.40
N HIS A 253 19.41 5.90 24.44
CA HIS A 253 18.71 7.05 25.01
C HIS A 253 18.49 8.16 23.96
N THR A 254 19.50 8.49 23.13
CA THR A 254 19.31 9.50 22.09
C THR A 254 18.29 9.10 21.03
N ALA A 255 18.27 7.83 20.61
CA ALA A 255 17.27 7.29 19.69
C ALA A 255 15.86 7.43 20.27
N VAL A 256 15.63 6.93 21.51
CA VAL A 256 14.33 7.03 22.20
C VAL A 256 13.90 8.48 22.41
N THR A 257 14.83 9.42 22.70
CA THR A 257 14.46 10.85 22.79
C THR A 257 14.06 11.46 21.45
N ASN A 258 14.63 11.01 20.34
CA ASN A 258 14.27 11.47 19.00
C ASN A 258 12.90 10.91 18.57
N GLU A 259 12.64 9.63 18.84
CA GLU A 259 11.32 9.01 18.65
C GLU A 259 10.24 9.72 19.47
N LEU A 260 10.51 9.98 20.75
CA LEU A 260 9.61 10.73 21.63
C LEU A 260 9.40 12.18 21.17
N HIS A 261 10.39 12.81 20.53
CA HIS A 261 10.22 14.12 19.89
C HIS A 261 9.30 14.04 18.66
N ALA A 262 9.52 13.06 17.78
CA ALA A 262 8.69 12.83 16.60
C ALA A 262 7.23 12.52 16.97
N ILE A 263 6.99 11.68 17.97
CA ILE A 263 5.65 11.39 18.51
C ILE A 263 4.99 12.67 19.06
N HIS A 264 5.72 13.50 19.82
CA HIS A 264 5.19 14.78 20.29
C HIS A 264 4.87 15.76 19.16
N GLN A 265 5.65 15.75 18.06
CA GLN A 265 5.37 16.57 16.89
C GLN A 265 4.12 16.10 16.14
N ALA A 266 3.97 14.79 15.93
CA ALA A 266 2.76 14.20 15.35
C ALA A 266 1.50 14.51 16.18
N ILE A 267 1.59 14.36 17.51
CA ILE A 267 0.48 14.72 18.43
C ILE A 267 0.09 16.20 18.31
N ARG A 268 1.04 17.12 18.08
CA ARG A 268 0.71 18.54 17.85
C ARG A 268 0.01 18.75 16.51
N GLN A 269 0.48 18.11 15.44
CA GLN A 269 -0.14 18.19 14.12
C GLN A 269 -1.60 17.68 14.17
N GLU A 270 -1.85 16.55 14.83
CA GLU A 270 -3.21 16.03 15.05
C GLU A 270 -4.08 16.97 15.90
N GLN A 271 -3.51 17.60 16.94
CA GLN A 271 -4.24 18.60 17.73
C GLN A 271 -4.60 19.85 16.92
N ASP A 272 -3.72 20.31 16.03
CA ASP A 272 -3.97 21.47 15.18
C ASP A 272 -4.94 21.15 14.04
N PHE A 273 -4.84 19.96 13.43
CA PHE A 273 -5.84 19.45 12.50
C PHE A 273 -7.23 19.37 13.16
N LYS A 274 -7.31 18.79 14.37
CA LYS A 274 -8.55 18.75 15.15
C LYS A 274 -9.13 20.15 15.42
N ARG A 275 -8.30 21.11 15.85
CA ARG A 275 -8.75 22.50 16.06
C ARG A 275 -9.33 23.12 14.78
N HIS A 276 -8.70 22.85 13.64
CA HIS A 276 -9.17 23.31 12.34
C HIS A 276 -10.51 22.67 11.95
N THR A 277 -10.66 21.35 12.12
CA THR A 277 -11.95 20.68 11.87
C THR A 277 -13.05 21.15 12.82
N ASP A 278 -12.75 21.31 14.11
CA ASP A 278 -13.70 21.81 15.11
C ASP A 278 -14.18 23.24 14.73
N THR A 279 -13.27 24.09 14.24
CA THR A 279 -13.60 25.45 13.77
C THR A 279 -14.51 25.41 12.53
N SER A 280 -14.16 24.61 11.52
CA SER A 280 -14.96 24.45 10.30
C SER A 280 -16.37 23.91 10.60
N ILE A 281 -16.50 22.97 11.55
CA ILE A 281 -17.79 22.49 12.04
C ILE A 281 -18.59 23.62 12.70
N THR A 282 -17.95 24.47 13.53
CA THR A 282 -18.66 25.61 14.15
C THR A 282 -19.13 26.65 13.13
N ASP A 283 -18.34 26.91 12.08
CA ASP A 283 -18.71 27.83 11.01
C ASP A 283 -19.91 27.30 10.20
N LYS A 284 -19.88 26.01 9.82
CA LYS A 284 -21.01 25.35 9.13
C LYS A 284 -22.28 25.28 9.99
N LEU A 285 -22.15 25.10 11.30
CA LEU A 285 -23.29 25.20 12.23
C LEU A 285 -23.86 26.62 12.31
N GLN A 286 -22.99 27.65 12.28
CA GLN A 286 -23.43 29.05 12.24
C GLN A 286 -24.16 29.37 10.93
N GLU A 287 -23.64 28.92 9.80
CA GLU A 287 -24.28 29.03 8.47
C GLU A 287 -25.67 28.36 8.45
N HIS A 288 -25.79 27.14 8.97
CA HIS A 288 -27.10 26.49 9.09
C HIS A 288 -28.09 27.27 9.98
N VAL A 289 -27.61 27.93 11.05
CA VAL A 289 -28.44 28.78 11.90
C VAL A 289 -28.89 30.06 11.19
N THR A 290 -28.06 30.67 10.33
CA THR A 290 -28.46 31.84 9.53
C THR A 290 -29.42 31.45 8.40
N SER A 291 -29.12 30.37 7.67
CA SER A 291 -30.01 29.78 6.65
C SER A 291 -31.39 29.45 7.25
N ARG A 292 -31.46 28.76 8.39
CA ARG A 292 -32.73 28.46 9.07
C ARG A 292 -33.49 29.71 9.55
N LYS A 293 -32.81 30.83 9.80
CA LYS A 293 -33.48 32.13 10.04
C LYS A 293 -34.04 32.71 8.74
N LEU A 294 -33.27 32.69 7.65
CA LEU A 294 -33.72 33.09 6.31
C LEU A 294 -34.95 32.28 5.86
N THR A 295 -34.95 30.95 5.98
CA THR A 295 -36.13 30.12 5.66
C THR A 295 -37.37 30.52 6.46
N LYS A 296 -37.21 30.89 7.75
CA LYS A 296 -38.33 31.40 8.56
C LYS A 296 -38.86 32.74 8.05
N TYR A 297 -37.98 33.65 7.60
CA TYR A 297 -38.40 34.92 7.00
C TYR A 297 -39.09 34.69 5.64
N PHE A 298 -38.56 33.82 4.78
CA PHE A 298 -39.20 33.45 3.52
C PHE A 298 -40.58 32.82 3.73
N ASN A 299 -40.72 31.90 4.69
CA ASN A 299 -42.02 31.32 5.04
C ASN A 299 -43.02 32.38 5.57
N GLN A 300 -42.56 33.38 6.33
CA GLN A 300 -43.42 34.50 6.75
C GLN A 300 -43.83 35.40 5.57
N LEU A 301 -42.96 35.60 4.58
CA LEU A 301 -43.25 36.36 3.37
C LEU A 301 -44.23 35.61 2.46
N LEU A 302 -44.00 34.31 2.23
CA LEU A 302 -44.91 33.41 1.52
C LEU A 302 -46.31 33.42 2.15
N GLN A 303 -46.42 33.33 3.47
CA GLN A 303 -47.72 33.42 4.17
C GLN A 303 -48.41 34.78 4.01
N LYS A 304 -47.68 35.89 3.80
CA LYS A 304 -48.27 37.20 3.48
C LYS A 304 -48.76 37.23 2.04
N LEU A 305 -47.91 36.86 1.09
CA LEU A 305 -48.25 36.80 -0.34
C LEU A 305 -49.42 35.84 -0.62
N GLN A 306 -49.50 34.72 0.10
CA GLN A 306 -50.63 33.78 -0.02
C GLN A 306 -51.94 34.39 0.52
N LYS A 307 -51.89 35.20 1.58
CA LYS A 307 -53.06 35.95 2.07
C LYS A 307 -53.47 37.07 1.11
N GLU A 308 -52.50 37.78 0.53
CA GLU A 308 -52.77 38.80 -0.48
C GLU A 308 -53.37 38.17 -1.75
N LYS A 309 -52.83 37.02 -2.22
CA LYS A 309 -53.41 36.22 -3.31
C LYS A 309 -54.86 35.81 -3.01
N THR A 310 -55.17 35.28 -1.83
CA THR A 310 -56.55 34.88 -1.51
C THR A 310 -57.49 36.08 -1.38
N THR A 311 -57.03 37.25 -0.90
CA THR A 311 -57.86 38.48 -0.94
C THR A 311 -58.08 38.98 -2.36
N MET A 312 -57.08 38.91 -3.24
CA MET A 312 -57.25 39.31 -4.65
C MET A 312 -58.18 38.36 -5.41
N VAL A 313 -58.11 37.05 -5.14
CA VAL A 313 -59.05 36.07 -5.69
C VAL A 313 -60.48 36.36 -5.24
N THR A 314 -60.74 36.63 -3.95
CA THR A 314 -62.09 36.98 -3.49
C THR A 314 -62.59 38.32 -4.02
N HIS A 315 -61.68 39.28 -4.30
CA HIS A 315 -62.02 40.50 -5.02
C HIS A 315 -62.41 40.23 -6.48
N LEU A 316 -61.69 39.35 -7.20
CA LEU A 316 -62.03 38.96 -8.57
C LEU A 316 -63.40 38.27 -8.62
N SER A 317 -63.64 37.26 -7.78
CA SER A 317 -64.95 36.58 -7.72
C SER A 317 -66.12 37.53 -7.41
N LYS A 318 -65.86 38.62 -6.66
CA LYS A 318 -66.87 39.66 -6.45
C LYS A 318 -67.11 40.49 -7.72
N ILE A 319 -66.05 40.89 -8.42
CA ILE A 319 -66.14 41.62 -9.69
C ILE A 319 -66.87 40.78 -10.73
N ASP A 320 -66.60 39.48 -10.82
CA ASP A 320 -67.31 38.55 -11.72
C ASP A 320 -68.80 38.48 -11.39
N GLY A 321 -69.16 38.45 -10.10
CA GLY A 321 -70.54 38.55 -9.64
C GLY A 321 -71.22 39.88 -10.03
N ASP A 322 -70.50 41.01 -9.86
CA ASP A 322 -70.99 42.33 -10.27
C ASP A 322 -71.16 42.42 -11.80
N ILE A 323 -70.26 41.80 -12.60
CA ILE A 323 -70.35 41.70 -14.06
C ILE A 323 -71.55 40.83 -14.48
N ALA A 324 -71.76 39.67 -13.84
CA ALA A 324 -72.92 38.81 -14.11
C ALA A 324 -74.23 39.56 -13.82
N GLN A 325 -74.30 40.29 -12.71
CA GLN A 325 -75.46 41.12 -12.35
C GLN A 325 -75.68 42.28 -13.33
N ALA A 326 -74.62 42.94 -13.79
CA ALA A 326 -74.69 43.98 -14.82
C ALA A 326 -75.16 43.41 -16.17
N THR A 327 -74.67 42.24 -16.56
CA THR A 327 -75.08 41.53 -17.78
C THR A 327 -76.56 41.17 -17.74
N LEU A 328 -77.08 40.64 -16.62
CA LEU A 328 -78.50 40.38 -16.41
C LEU A 328 -79.36 41.66 -16.50
N ASN A 329 -78.86 42.78 -15.97
CA ASN A 329 -79.54 44.05 -16.10
C ASN A 329 -79.57 44.55 -17.55
N ILE A 330 -78.47 44.38 -18.31
CA ILE A 330 -78.38 44.72 -19.74
C ILE A 330 -79.34 43.87 -20.59
N THR A 331 -79.40 42.55 -20.37
CA THR A 331 -80.33 41.70 -21.14
C THR A 331 -81.79 42.04 -20.84
N ASN A 332 -82.12 42.34 -19.59
CA ASN A 332 -83.47 42.81 -19.20
C ASN A 332 -83.82 44.17 -19.84
N THR A 333 -82.90 45.16 -19.83
CA THR A 333 -83.16 46.44 -20.52
C THR A 333 -83.22 46.30 -22.03
N SER A 334 -82.42 45.41 -22.63
CA SER A 334 -82.45 45.11 -24.06
C SER A 334 -83.79 44.49 -24.49
N CYS A 335 -84.28 43.50 -23.74
CA CYS A 335 -85.62 42.90 -23.96
C CYS A 335 -86.74 43.95 -23.88
N ARG A 336 -86.67 44.86 -22.89
CA ARG A 336 -87.62 45.99 -22.80
C ARG A 336 -87.50 46.97 -23.97
N LEU A 337 -86.29 47.23 -24.45
CA LEU A 337 -86.04 48.11 -25.60
C LEU A 337 -86.57 47.48 -26.89
N GLU A 338 -86.41 46.18 -27.09
CA GLU A 338 -86.98 45.43 -28.21
C GLU A 338 -88.52 45.46 -28.18
N MET A 339 -89.14 45.29 -27.01
CA MET A 339 -90.59 45.50 -26.85
C MET A 339 -91.02 46.92 -27.24
N HIS A 340 -90.31 47.94 -26.77
CA HIS A 340 -90.61 49.33 -27.14
C HIS A 340 -90.42 49.60 -28.65
N GLN A 341 -89.36 49.06 -29.25
CA GLN A 341 -89.09 49.18 -30.68
C GLN A 341 -90.18 48.50 -31.52
N LYS A 342 -90.71 47.36 -31.06
CA LYS A 342 -91.88 46.72 -31.66
C LYS A 342 -93.12 47.63 -31.61
N THR A 343 -93.44 48.20 -30.45
CA THR A 343 -94.58 49.15 -30.33
C THR A 343 -94.40 50.41 -31.18
N LEU A 344 -93.16 50.91 -31.34
CA LEU A 344 -92.86 52.02 -32.25
C LEU A 344 -93.14 51.62 -33.72
N SER A 345 -92.75 50.41 -34.12
CA SER A 345 -93.00 49.89 -35.47
C SER A 345 -94.48 49.65 -35.80
N GLU A 346 -95.31 49.49 -34.77
CA GLU A 346 -96.77 49.38 -34.89
C GLU A 346 -97.37 50.78 -35.07
N LEU A 347 -96.98 51.76 -34.24
CA LEU A 347 -97.36 53.18 -34.40
C LEU A 347 -96.92 53.78 -35.75
N ASP A 348 -95.73 53.44 -36.25
CA ASP A 348 -95.24 53.89 -37.57
C ASP A 348 -96.09 53.34 -38.73
N LYS A 349 -96.75 52.18 -38.56
CA LYS A 349 -97.71 51.66 -39.55
C LYS A 349 -99.01 52.46 -39.49
N GLU A 350 -99.54 52.70 -38.29
CA GLU A 350 -100.73 53.54 -38.11
C GLU A 350 -100.55 54.94 -38.70
N VAL A 351 -99.38 55.56 -38.49
CA VAL A 351 -99.04 56.88 -39.07
C VAL A 351 -98.97 56.82 -40.61
N LYS A 352 -98.47 55.73 -41.20
CA LYS A 352 -98.48 55.55 -42.67
C LYS A 352 -99.89 55.40 -43.21
N GLU A 353 -100.74 54.59 -42.58
CA GLU A 353 -102.15 54.44 -42.94
C GLU A 353 -102.89 55.78 -42.88
N VAL A 354 -102.67 56.59 -41.84
CA VAL A 354 -103.23 57.94 -41.73
C VAL A 354 -102.72 58.87 -42.83
N ASN A 355 -101.43 58.81 -43.19
CA ASN A 355 -100.87 59.61 -44.29
C ASN A 355 -101.42 59.21 -45.67
N GLU A 356 -101.74 57.93 -45.90
CA GLU A 356 -102.44 57.48 -47.10
C GLU A 356 -103.88 58.04 -47.16
N LEU A 357 -104.57 58.15 -46.02
CA LEU A 357 -105.89 58.80 -45.96
C LEU A 357 -105.81 60.32 -46.21
N ILE A 358 -104.78 60.98 -45.70
CA ILE A 358 -104.52 62.42 -45.95
C ILE A 358 -104.24 62.65 -47.44
N THR A 359 -103.29 61.93 -48.03
CA THR A 359 -102.94 62.12 -49.46
C THR A 359 -104.11 61.78 -50.40
N ASN A 360 -104.95 60.80 -50.07
CA ASN A 360 -106.21 60.57 -50.79
C ASN A 360 -107.18 61.76 -50.69
N SER A 361 -107.26 62.40 -49.52
CA SER A 361 -108.08 63.60 -49.30
C SER A 361 -107.53 64.82 -50.04
N GLU A 362 -106.21 65.02 -50.03
CA GLU A 362 -105.51 66.07 -50.78
C GLU A 362 -105.71 65.92 -52.29
N ASN A 363 -105.59 64.70 -52.83
CA ASN A 363 -105.88 64.40 -54.23
C ASN A 363 -107.32 64.77 -54.62
N GLU A 364 -108.29 64.53 -53.74
CA GLU A 364 -109.68 64.91 -53.97
C GLU A 364 -109.89 66.43 -53.89
N ILE A 365 -109.17 67.14 -53.00
CA ILE A 365 -109.11 68.60 -52.98
C ILE A 365 -108.53 69.13 -54.31
N SER A 366 -107.39 68.59 -54.78
CA SER A 366 -106.75 68.99 -56.04
C SER A 366 -107.68 68.82 -57.25
N ARG A 367 -108.45 67.71 -57.32
CA ARG A 367 -109.48 67.52 -58.35
C ARG A 367 -110.55 68.61 -58.32
N ARG A 368 -110.99 69.03 -57.14
CA ARG A 368 -111.96 70.13 -56.96
C ARG A 368 -111.35 71.48 -57.38
N THR A 369 -110.08 71.73 -57.08
CA THR A 369 -109.36 72.94 -57.53
C THR A 369 -109.30 73.03 -59.06
N ILE A 370 -108.93 71.94 -59.75
CA ILE A 370 -108.90 71.89 -61.23
C ILE A 370 -110.28 72.16 -61.84
N LEU A 371 -111.36 71.73 -61.18
CA LEU A 371 -112.73 72.02 -61.63
C LEU A 371 -113.10 73.51 -61.49
N ILE A 372 -112.57 74.20 -60.47
CA ILE A 372 -112.74 75.64 -60.27
C ILE A 372 -111.99 76.42 -61.36
N GLU A 373 -110.73 76.06 -61.63
CA GLU A 373 -109.92 76.70 -62.67
C GLU A 373 -110.56 76.61 -64.07
N ARG A 374 -111.14 75.45 -64.41
CA ARG A 374 -111.89 75.27 -65.68
C ARG A 374 -113.11 76.20 -65.79
N LYS A 375 -113.79 76.51 -64.68
CA LYS A 375 -114.89 77.49 -64.68
C LYS A 375 -114.38 78.93 -64.81
N GLN A 376 -113.21 79.24 -64.25
CA GLN A 376 -112.57 80.55 -64.41
C GLN A 376 -112.16 80.83 -65.87
N GLY A 377 -111.70 79.80 -66.60
CA GLY A 377 -111.34 79.92 -68.02
C GLY A 377 -112.48 80.42 -68.94
N LEU A 378 -113.73 80.02 -68.64
CA LEU A 378 -114.93 80.46 -69.39
C LEU A 378 -115.28 81.95 -69.16
N ILE A 379 -114.89 82.53 -68.03
CA ILE A 379 -115.09 83.96 -67.75
C ILE A 379 -114.14 84.79 -68.63
N ASN A 380 -112.88 84.33 -68.76
CA ASN A 380 -111.87 85.01 -69.58
C ASN A 380 -112.23 85.02 -71.07
N THR A 381 -112.94 84.00 -71.58
CA THR A 381 -113.42 83.99 -72.97
C THR A 381 -114.49 85.05 -73.26
N PHE A 382 -115.31 85.45 -72.28
CA PHE A 382 -116.29 86.53 -72.47
C PHE A 382 -115.64 87.92 -72.41
N ASN A 383 -114.63 88.13 -71.56
CA ASN A 383 -113.87 89.39 -71.55
C ASN A 383 -113.17 89.67 -72.89
N LYS A 384 -112.66 88.61 -73.55
CA LYS A 384 -111.96 88.72 -74.84
C LYS A 384 -112.85 89.17 -76.02
N GLN A 385 -114.17 89.10 -75.88
CA GLN A 385 -115.12 89.58 -76.88
C GLN A 385 -115.41 91.09 -76.78
N LEU A 386 -115.07 91.73 -75.65
CA LEU A 386 -115.22 93.19 -75.46
C LEU A 386 -114.05 93.99 -76.05
N GLU A 387 -112.83 93.45 -76.04
CA GLU A 387 -111.65 94.12 -76.59
C GLU A 387 -111.65 94.18 -78.13
N GLN A 388 -112.40 93.30 -78.80
CA GLN A 388 -112.37 93.14 -80.25
C GLN A 388 -113.02 94.31 -81.03
N ILE A 389 -113.84 95.15 -80.38
CA ILE A 389 -114.52 96.30 -81.01
C ILE A 389 -113.64 97.57 -81.01
N VAL A 390 -112.58 97.63 -80.21
CA VAL A 390 -111.74 98.84 -80.05
C VAL A 390 -110.61 98.92 -81.11
N SER A 391 -110.32 97.84 -81.84
CA SER A 391 -109.14 97.74 -82.71
C SER A 391 -109.36 98.09 -84.20
N GLU A 392 -110.55 98.54 -84.63
CA GLU A 392 -110.88 98.72 -86.05
C GLU A 392 -110.71 100.16 -86.62
N LEU A 393 -110.06 101.09 -85.91
CA LEU A 393 -109.71 102.41 -86.47
C LEU A 393 -108.24 102.83 -86.25
N GLY A 394 -107.35 102.14 -86.97
CA GLY A 394 -106.32 102.84 -87.77
C GLY A 394 -104.93 103.08 -87.16
N GLY A 395 -103.95 102.33 -87.68
CA GLY A 395 -102.75 102.95 -88.28
C GLY A 395 -101.45 102.88 -87.48
N GLU A 396 -100.41 102.34 -88.13
CA GLU A 396 -99.02 102.30 -87.67
C GLU A 396 -98.26 103.62 -87.96
N GLU A 397 -97.06 103.78 -87.40
CA GLU A 397 -95.81 103.76 -88.19
C GLU A 397 -94.56 103.84 -87.29
N MET A 398 -93.58 102.96 -87.54
CA MET A 398 -92.31 102.86 -86.79
C MET A 398 -91.21 103.70 -87.45
N GLY A 399 -90.32 104.31 -86.67
CA GLY A 399 -89.29 105.23 -87.14
C GLY A 399 -87.88 104.63 -87.28
N PRO A 400 -87.03 105.11 -88.22
CA PRO A 400 -85.70 104.53 -88.48
C PRO A 400 -84.69 104.62 -87.31
N LEU A 401 -84.97 105.41 -86.27
CA LEU A 401 -84.19 105.42 -85.02
C LEU A 401 -84.39 104.16 -84.17
N GLU A 402 -85.54 103.49 -84.28
CA GLU A 402 -85.86 102.28 -83.49
C GLU A 402 -85.11 101.04 -83.99
N VAL A 403 -84.64 101.05 -85.25
CA VAL A 403 -83.82 99.99 -85.82
C VAL A 403 -82.39 100.03 -85.27
N GLU A 404 -81.81 101.23 -85.12
CA GLU A 404 -80.46 101.38 -84.55
C GLU A 404 -80.45 101.16 -83.03
N ILE A 405 -81.54 101.54 -82.33
CA ILE A 405 -81.76 101.15 -80.93
C ILE A 405 -81.76 99.61 -80.82
N LYS A 406 -82.55 98.89 -81.64
CA LYS A 406 -82.55 97.41 -81.65
C LYS A 406 -81.17 96.81 -81.92
N ARG A 407 -80.37 97.42 -82.80
CA ARG A 407 -78.98 96.97 -83.09
C ARG A 407 -78.05 97.14 -81.89
N LEU A 408 -78.12 98.28 -81.20
CA LEU A 408 -77.32 98.55 -80.00
C LEU A 408 -77.80 97.70 -78.80
N THR A 409 -79.10 97.51 -78.62
CA THR A 409 -79.66 96.61 -77.59
C THR A 409 -79.16 95.18 -77.78
N LYS A 410 -79.17 94.65 -79.01
CA LYS A 410 -78.63 93.30 -79.29
C LYS A 410 -77.13 93.19 -78.99
N LEU A 411 -76.35 94.22 -79.32
CA LEU A 411 -74.91 94.25 -78.98
C LEU A 411 -74.68 94.31 -77.47
N ILE A 412 -75.49 95.05 -76.73
CA ILE A 412 -75.49 95.06 -75.27
C ILE A 412 -75.82 93.65 -74.76
N GLU A 413 -76.91 93.03 -75.21
CA GLU A 413 -77.32 91.66 -74.83
C GLU A 413 -76.23 90.61 -75.07
N GLU A 414 -75.53 90.65 -76.21
CA GLU A 414 -74.40 89.78 -76.51
C GLU A 414 -73.20 90.01 -75.57
N HIS A 415 -72.97 91.24 -75.13
CA HIS A 415 -71.97 91.55 -74.11
C HIS A 415 -72.41 91.12 -72.70
N THR A 416 -73.68 91.31 -72.33
CA THR A 416 -74.22 90.82 -71.04
C THR A 416 -74.15 89.29 -70.96
N ALA A 417 -74.47 88.58 -72.04
CA ALA A 417 -74.38 87.11 -72.12
C ALA A 417 -72.94 86.59 -71.95
N LYS A 418 -71.94 87.29 -72.49
CA LYS A 418 -70.51 86.96 -72.28
C LYS A 418 -70.09 87.22 -70.83
N ILE A 419 -70.59 88.30 -70.21
CA ILE A 419 -70.35 88.61 -68.80
C ILE A 419 -70.96 87.53 -67.90
N THR A 420 -72.21 87.13 -68.11
CA THR A 420 -72.85 86.08 -67.28
C THR A 420 -72.19 84.72 -67.49
N GLN A 421 -71.80 84.36 -68.71
CA GLN A 421 -71.02 83.13 -68.97
C GLN A 421 -69.67 83.15 -68.21
N THR A 422 -68.99 84.29 -68.20
CA THR A 422 -67.72 84.44 -67.47
C THR A 422 -67.95 84.38 -65.96
N GLN A 423 -69.01 85.00 -65.44
CA GLN A 423 -69.40 84.88 -64.02
C GLN A 423 -69.71 83.44 -63.61
N VAL A 424 -70.44 82.67 -64.42
CA VAL A 424 -70.71 81.24 -64.14
C VAL A 424 -69.41 80.43 -64.14
N SER A 425 -68.50 80.68 -65.09
CA SER A 425 -67.19 80.02 -65.10
C SER A 425 -66.32 80.39 -63.88
N TRP A 426 -66.39 81.65 -63.44
CA TRP A 426 -65.68 82.14 -62.26
C TRP A 426 -66.25 81.54 -60.97
N LEU A 427 -67.57 81.47 -60.81
CA LEU A 427 -68.21 80.82 -59.66
C LEU A 427 -67.87 79.32 -59.59
N ARG A 428 -67.81 78.63 -60.73
CA ARG A 428 -67.40 77.21 -60.77
C ARG A 428 -65.95 77.04 -60.32
N LEU A 429 -65.02 77.85 -60.86
CA LEU A 429 -63.61 77.84 -60.46
C LEU A 429 -63.43 78.25 -58.98
N GLN A 430 -64.28 79.15 -58.46
CA GLN A 430 -64.30 79.51 -57.04
C GLN A 430 -64.79 78.33 -56.17
N GLN A 431 -65.81 77.60 -56.60
CA GLN A 431 -66.29 76.42 -55.91
C GLN A 431 -65.26 75.28 -55.92
N GLU A 432 -64.61 75.03 -57.06
CA GLU A 432 -63.48 74.10 -57.19
C GLU A 432 -62.33 74.50 -56.25
N LEU A 433 -61.97 75.79 -56.17
CA LEU A 433 -60.94 76.30 -55.26
C LEU A 433 -61.31 76.13 -53.78
N VAL A 434 -62.56 76.37 -53.40
CA VAL A 434 -63.05 76.15 -52.02
C VAL A 434 -63.02 74.67 -51.66
N GLN A 435 -63.45 73.80 -52.58
CA GLN A 435 -63.40 72.34 -52.37
C GLN A 435 -61.95 71.86 -52.18
N VAL A 436 -61.03 72.25 -53.06
CA VAL A 436 -59.60 71.88 -52.93
C VAL A 436 -58.96 72.49 -51.66
N SER A 437 -59.42 73.65 -51.20
CA SER A 437 -58.99 74.21 -49.91
C SER A 437 -59.46 73.38 -48.73
N GLN A 438 -60.72 72.89 -48.74
CA GLN A 438 -61.25 72.01 -47.71
C GLN A 438 -60.52 70.66 -47.72
N GLU A 439 -60.35 70.04 -48.89
CA GLU A 439 -59.60 68.79 -49.04
C GLU A 439 -58.16 68.91 -48.53
N ARG A 440 -57.50 70.07 -48.76
CA ARG A 440 -56.19 70.38 -48.19
C ARG A 440 -56.22 70.51 -46.65
N GLU A 441 -57.25 71.13 -46.09
CA GLU A 441 -57.39 71.27 -44.62
C GLU A 441 -57.64 69.91 -43.95
N ASP A 442 -58.48 69.06 -44.56
CA ASP A 442 -58.72 67.68 -44.10
C ASP A 442 -57.45 66.82 -44.21
N GLN A 443 -56.65 66.99 -45.27
CA GLN A 443 -55.33 66.37 -45.42
C GLN A 443 -54.32 66.86 -44.37
N LEU A 444 -54.33 68.15 -44.00
CA LEU A 444 -53.48 68.67 -42.94
C LEU A 444 -53.88 68.14 -41.56
N ALA A 445 -55.19 68.00 -41.29
CA ALA A 445 -55.70 67.42 -40.05
C ALA A 445 -55.33 65.93 -39.92
N THR A 446 -55.43 65.16 -41.00
CA THR A 446 -55.02 63.74 -41.00
C THR A 446 -53.50 63.59 -40.86
N LEU A 447 -52.69 64.45 -41.47
CA LEU A 447 -51.23 64.45 -41.27
C LEU A 447 -50.82 64.79 -39.82
N ASP A 448 -51.50 65.74 -39.17
CA ASP A 448 -51.26 66.08 -37.75
C ASP A 448 -51.64 64.91 -36.82
N MET A 449 -52.74 64.21 -37.11
CA MET A 449 -53.13 62.99 -36.39
C MET A 449 -52.10 61.86 -36.57
N LEU A 450 -51.67 61.58 -37.81
CA LEU A 450 -50.64 60.56 -38.09
C LEU A 450 -49.30 60.91 -37.43
N SER A 451 -48.93 62.19 -37.38
CA SER A 451 -47.74 62.67 -36.67
C SER A 451 -47.84 62.39 -35.17
N LYS A 452 -48.99 62.61 -34.54
CA LYS A 452 -49.23 62.28 -33.12
C LYS A 452 -49.17 60.77 -32.87
N GLU A 453 -49.75 59.96 -33.75
CA GLU A 453 -49.66 58.49 -33.67
C GLU A 453 -48.22 58.00 -33.79
N LEU A 454 -47.44 58.55 -34.74
CA LEU A 454 -46.03 58.22 -34.91
C LEU A 454 -45.21 58.58 -33.66
N ASN A 455 -45.40 59.76 -33.08
CA ASN A 455 -44.76 60.15 -31.81
C ASN A 455 -45.11 59.20 -30.65
N ILE A 456 -46.37 58.73 -30.56
CA ILE A 456 -46.78 57.75 -29.54
C ILE A 456 -46.09 56.40 -29.79
N MET A 457 -45.98 55.97 -31.05
CA MET A 457 -45.31 54.72 -31.41
C MET A 457 -43.79 54.78 -31.16
N GLU A 458 -43.14 55.90 -31.43
CA GLU A 458 -41.72 56.12 -31.09
C GLU A 458 -41.50 56.08 -29.57
N GLN A 459 -42.38 56.71 -28.77
CA GLN A 459 -42.29 56.60 -27.30
C GLN A 459 -42.55 55.19 -26.79
N LYS A 460 -43.49 54.44 -27.39
CA LYS A 460 -43.71 53.03 -27.06
C LYS A 460 -42.48 52.19 -27.38
N LYS A 461 -41.92 52.36 -28.59
CA LYS A 461 -40.67 51.70 -29.01
C LYS A 461 -39.56 51.97 -28.01
N LEU A 462 -39.28 53.23 -27.67
CA LEU A 462 -38.20 53.58 -26.73
C LEU A 462 -38.40 52.98 -25.32
N ARG A 463 -39.64 52.82 -24.85
CA ARG A 463 -39.92 52.11 -23.59
C ARG A 463 -39.65 50.61 -23.70
N THR A 464 -40.02 49.99 -24.81
CA THR A 464 -39.76 48.57 -25.08
C THR A 464 -38.26 48.31 -25.25
N ASP A 465 -37.55 49.14 -26.02
CA ASP A 465 -36.09 49.07 -26.22
C ASP A 465 -35.36 49.20 -24.86
N ASN A 466 -35.72 50.18 -24.03
CA ASN A 466 -35.17 50.33 -22.68
C ASN A 466 -35.45 49.11 -21.78
N LYS A 467 -36.61 48.46 -21.93
CA LYS A 467 -36.92 47.23 -21.19
C LYS A 467 -36.06 46.06 -21.69
N ILE A 468 -35.97 45.87 -23.01
CA ILE A 468 -35.11 44.85 -23.62
C ILE A 468 -33.65 45.01 -23.17
N ASP A 469 -33.13 46.24 -23.10
CA ASP A 469 -31.75 46.50 -22.67
C ASP A 469 -31.56 46.36 -21.15
N GLN A 470 -32.63 46.39 -20.34
CA GLN A 470 -32.59 46.02 -18.93
C GLN A 470 -32.56 44.50 -18.76
N GLU A 471 -33.46 43.78 -19.41
CA GLU A 471 -33.51 42.30 -19.41
C GLU A 471 -32.17 41.70 -19.90
N LYS A 472 -31.54 42.29 -20.93
CA LYS A 472 -30.20 41.91 -21.41
C LYS A 472 -29.07 42.14 -20.39
N LYS A 473 -29.22 43.08 -19.46
CA LYS A 473 -28.24 43.26 -18.36
C LYS A 473 -28.44 42.20 -17.31
N GLU A 474 -29.69 41.96 -16.91
CA GLU A 474 -30.05 40.93 -15.94
C GLU A 474 -29.63 39.53 -16.46
N GLN A 475 -29.83 39.23 -17.75
CA GLN A 475 -29.29 38.01 -18.39
C GLN A 475 -27.76 37.92 -18.32
N LYS A 476 -27.03 39.03 -18.51
CA LYS A 476 -25.56 39.04 -18.39
C LYS A 476 -25.11 38.85 -16.95
N GLU A 477 -25.79 39.47 -15.99
CA GLU A 477 -25.52 39.31 -14.57
C GLU A 477 -25.75 37.85 -14.15
N ILE A 478 -26.88 37.25 -14.53
CA ILE A 478 -27.17 35.82 -14.31
C ILE A 478 -26.10 34.94 -14.97
N SER A 479 -25.73 35.20 -16.23
CA SER A 479 -24.68 34.44 -16.93
C SER A 479 -23.32 34.54 -16.23
N CYS A 480 -22.96 35.69 -15.63
CA CYS A 480 -21.76 35.81 -14.81
C CYS A 480 -21.88 34.97 -13.53
N HIS A 481 -23.01 35.04 -12.81
CA HIS A 481 -23.23 34.24 -11.60
C HIS A 481 -23.22 32.73 -11.89
N MET A 482 -23.72 32.29 -13.05
CA MET A 482 -23.64 30.89 -13.48
C MET A 482 -22.19 30.45 -13.71
N LYS A 483 -21.35 31.31 -14.33
CA LYS A 483 -19.92 31.03 -14.51
C LYS A 483 -19.15 31.02 -13.20
N ASP A 484 -19.47 31.90 -12.26
CA ASP A 484 -18.87 31.89 -10.93
C ASP A 484 -19.23 30.59 -10.18
N LEU A 485 -20.48 30.13 -10.29
CA LEU A 485 -20.91 28.84 -9.73
C LEU A 485 -20.27 27.62 -10.43
N ASP A 486 -20.10 27.64 -11.75
CA ASP A 486 -19.38 26.59 -12.48
C ASP A 486 -17.91 26.50 -12.03
N ASN A 487 -17.22 27.64 -11.91
CA ASN A 487 -15.88 27.70 -11.36
C ASN A 487 -15.82 27.15 -9.92
N ASP A 488 -16.79 27.48 -9.06
CA ASP A 488 -16.88 26.93 -7.70
C ASP A 488 -17.14 25.41 -7.70
N LEU A 489 -17.95 24.88 -8.62
CA LEU A 489 -18.17 23.44 -8.80
C LEU A 489 -16.91 22.71 -9.31
N LYS A 490 -16.21 23.28 -10.31
CA LYS A 490 -14.92 22.75 -10.80
C LYS A 490 -13.88 22.74 -9.68
N ASN A 491 -13.76 23.82 -8.91
CA ASN A 491 -12.91 23.89 -7.72
C ASN A 491 -13.30 22.84 -6.66
N LEU A 492 -14.59 22.63 -6.40
CA LEU A 492 -15.08 21.61 -5.47
C LEU A 492 -14.70 20.20 -5.96
N ASN A 493 -14.87 19.90 -7.25
CA ASN A 493 -14.53 18.61 -7.85
C ASN A 493 -13.02 18.33 -7.78
N VAL A 494 -12.17 19.33 -8.04
CA VAL A 494 -10.71 19.22 -7.83
C VAL A 494 -10.38 18.92 -6.36
N LEU A 495 -11.03 19.59 -5.41
CA LEU A 495 -10.84 19.32 -3.98
C LEU A 495 -11.34 17.93 -3.57
N ILE A 496 -12.45 17.45 -4.13
CA ILE A 496 -12.99 16.11 -3.90
C ILE A 496 -12.02 15.05 -4.45
N ASN A 497 -11.54 15.20 -5.68
CA ASN A 497 -10.56 14.29 -6.29
C ASN A 497 -9.26 14.27 -5.48
N LYS A 498 -8.76 15.43 -5.04
CA LYS A 498 -7.57 15.52 -4.17
C LYS A 498 -7.78 14.86 -2.81
N LYS A 499 -8.97 14.98 -2.22
CA LYS A 499 -9.33 14.30 -0.97
C LYS A 499 -9.45 12.79 -1.15
N ARG A 500 -10.05 12.33 -2.25
CA ARG A 500 -10.13 10.91 -2.63
C ARG A 500 -8.73 10.32 -2.77
N GLY A 501 -7.86 10.93 -3.58
CA GLY A 501 -6.46 10.48 -3.73
C GLY A 501 -5.72 10.42 -2.39
N SER A 502 -5.80 11.46 -1.56
CA SER A 502 -5.18 11.43 -0.22
C SER A 502 -5.74 10.35 0.71
N SER A 503 -7.01 9.94 0.52
CA SER A 503 -7.62 8.84 1.26
C SER A 503 -7.17 7.48 0.74
N GLU A 504 -7.01 7.33 -0.57
CA GLU A 504 -6.49 6.13 -1.23
C GLU A 504 -5.01 5.90 -0.83
N ASP A 505 -4.19 6.96 -0.85
CA ASP A 505 -2.79 6.93 -0.38
C ASP A 505 -2.69 6.49 1.09
N LEU A 506 -3.53 7.06 1.97
CA LEU A 506 -3.59 6.68 3.39
C LEU A 506 -4.06 5.23 3.59
N GLN A 507 -5.05 4.77 2.83
CA GLN A 507 -5.50 3.38 2.87
C GLN A 507 -4.40 2.42 2.40
N GLN A 508 -3.69 2.74 1.32
CA GLN A 508 -2.59 1.93 0.80
C GLN A 508 -1.40 1.91 1.78
N SER A 509 -1.05 3.06 2.37
CA SER A 509 -0.01 3.15 3.41
C SER A 509 -0.37 2.31 4.65
N ASN A 510 -1.63 2.37 5.11
CA ASN A 510 -2.10 1.56 6.23
C ASN A 510 -2.08 0.06 5.90
N PHE A 511 -2.50 -0.34 4.70
CA PHE A 511 -2.44 -1.73 4.26
C PHE A 511 -1.00 -2.26 4.17
N VAL A 512 -0.05 -1.44 3.72
CA VAL A 512 1.38 -1.80 3.71
C VAL A 512 1.91 -1.98 5.13
N ALA A 513 1.62 -1.02 6.03
CA ALA A 513 2.02 -1.07 7.43
C ALA A 513 1.41 -2.27 8.18
N GLU A 514 0.12 -2.58 7.98
CA GLU A 514 -0.54 -3.75 8.55
C GLU A 514 0.12 -5.05 8.08
N ASN A 515 0.42 -5.18 6.78
CA ASN A 515 1.14 -6.32 6.26
C ASN A 515 2.56 -6.43 6.82
N GLU A 516 3.25 -5.32 7.05
CA GLU A 516 4.57 -5.30 7.69
C GLU A 516 4.49 -5.74 9.16
N PHE A 517 3.55 -5.20 9.95
CA PHE A 517 3.31 -5.67 11.32
C PHE A 517 2.98 -7.16 11.39
N VAL A 518 2.14 -7.67 10.47
CA VAL A 518 1.80 -9.10 10.39
C VAL A 518 3.02 -9.95 9.98
N ARG A 519 3.91 -9.46 9.12
CA ARG A 519 5.17 -10.15 8.79
C ARG A 519 6.11 -10.19 9.99
N THR A 520 6.32 -9.06 10.66
CA THR A 520 7.19 -8.96 11.84
C THR A 520 6.69 -9.83 12.98
N LEU A 521 5.39 -9.79 13.28
CA LEU A 521 4.77 -10.65 14.27
C LEU A 521 4.96 -12.15 13.94
N LYS A 522 4.79 -12.56 12.68
CA LYS A 522 5.09 -13.93 12.23
C LYS A 522 6.57 -14.31 12.28
N MET A 523 7.50 -13.35 12.26
CA MET A 523 8.92 -13.62 12.46
C MET A 523 9.23 -13.85 13.94
N GLU A 524 8.71 -13.00 14.82
CA GLU A 524 8.85 -13.13 16.28
C GLU A 524 8.16 -14.40 16.82
N GLU A 525 7.00 -14.78 16.27
CA GLU A 525 6.36 -16.08 16.57
C GLU A 525 7.29 -17.26 16.21
N ARG A 526 7.98 -17.20 15.06
CA ARG A 526 8.91 -18.25 14.64
C ARG A 526 10.15 -18.29 15.52
N GLU A 527 10.72 -17.15 15.91
CA GLU A 527 11.85 -17.13 16.87
C GLU A 527 11.42 -17.67 18.23
N THR A 528 10.23 -17.29 18.71
CA THR A 528 9.66 -17.81 19.96
C THR A 528 9.52 -19.33 19.92
N ILE A 529 9.01 -19.90 18.81
CA ILE A 529 8.92 -21.36 18.63
C ILE A 529 10.33 -22.00 18.64
N ARG A 530 11.31 -21.45 17.92
CA ARG A 530 12.70 -21.99 17.94
C ARG A 530 13.34 -21.91 19.32
N MET A 531 13.03 -20.88 20.10
CA MET A 531 13.53 -20.74 21.48
C MET A 531 12.85 -21.74 22.43
N GLN A 532 11.55 -22.03 22.21
CA GLN A 532 10.86 -23.12 22.90
C GLN A 532 11.45 -24.49 22.54
N GLU A 533 11.69 -24.79 21.26
CA GLU A 533 12.35 -26.04 20.83
C GLU A 533 13.74 -26.23 21.45
N LYS A 534 14.52 -25.13 21.61
CA LYS A 534 15.81 -25.17 22.31
C LYS A 534 15.62 -25.42 23.82
N LEU A 535 14.62 -24.81 24.44
CA LEU A 535 14.31 -25.04 25.86
C LEU A 535 13.90 -26.50 26.10
N ASP A 536 13.06 -27.06 25.25
CA ASP A 536 12.60 -28.45 25.34
C ASP A 536 13.79 -29.43 25.20
N LYS A 537 14.68 -29.21 24.23
CA LYS A 537 15.95 -29.98 24.11
C LYS A 537 16.82 -29.88 25.36
N LEU A 538 17.00 -28.69 25.94
CA LEU A 538 17.77 -28.51 27.17
C LEU A 538 17.10 -29.18 28.40
N LEU A 539 15.78 -29.31 28.40
CA LEU A 539 15.04 -30.06 29.42
C LEU A 539 15.24 -31.58 29.25
N GLU A 540 15.19 -32.09 28.01
CA GLU A 540 15.51 -33.48 27.70
C GLU A 540 16.97 -33.84 28.06
N GLU A 541 17.94 -32.99 27.69
CA GLU A 541 19.35 -33.15 28.07
C GLU A 541 19.54 -33.16 29.59
N LYS A 542 18.86 -32.24 30.30
CA LYS A 542 18.88 -32.19 31.78
C LYS A 542 18.29 -33.46 32.40
N GLU A 543 17.19 -33.99 31.86
CA GLU A 543 16.57 -35.22 32.38
C GLU A 543 17.46 -36.45 32.08
N ALA A 544 18.09 -36.51 30.91
CA ALA A 544 19.07 -37.54 30.58
C ALA A 544 20.28 -37.51 31.53
N LEU A 545 20.82 -36.32 31.82
CA LEU A 545 21.90 -36.13 32.81
C LEU A 545 21.47 -36.49 34.23
N LEU A 546 20.24 -36.16 34.63
CA LEU A 546 19.68 -36.55 35.94
C LEU A 546 19.59 -38.07 36.06
N ASN A 547 19.09 -38.76 35.03
CA ASN A 547 19.02 -40.22 34.98
C ASN A 547 20.41 -40.86 35.00
N SER A 548 21.39 -40.28 34.31
CA SER A 548 22.80 -40.71 34.35
C SER A 548 23.40 -40.57 35.75
N LEU A 549 23.16 -39.44 36.44
CA LEU A 549 23.59 -39.20 37.81
C LEU A 549 22.96 -40.22 38.78
N VAL A 550 21.66 -40.48 38.67
CA VAL A 550 20.95 -41.48 39.49
C VAL A 550 21.52 -42.89 39.26
N GLU A 551 21.83 -43.28 38.03
CA GLU A 551 22.50 -44.57 37.76
C GLU A 551 23.91 -44.61 38.36
N ALA A 552 24.68 -43.52 38.28
CA ALA A 552 26.00 -43.42 38.92
C ALA A 552 25.91 -43.56 40.45
N GLU A 553 24.93 -42.91 41.10
CA GLU A 553 24.64 -43.08 42.53
C GLU A 553 24.28 -44.54 42.88
N HIS A 554 23.47 -45.21 42.04
CA HIS A 554 23.17 -46.64 42.21
C HIS A 554 24.42 -47.52 42.09
N GLN A 555 25.31 -47.23 41.13
CA GLN A 555 26.58 -47.95 41.00
C GLN A 555 27.50 -47.71 42.20
N ILE A 556 27.59 -46.48 42.72
CA ILE A 556 28.34 -46.15 43.94
C ILE A 556 27.80 -46.97 45.12
N MET A 557 26.49 -46.98 45.37
CA MET A 557 25.89 -47.80 46.44
C MET A 557 26.15 -49.31 46.25
N LEU A 558 26.13 -49.81 45.01
CA LEU A 558 26.48 -51.21 44.71
C LEU A 558 27.95 -51.51 45.03
N TRP A 559 28.87 -50.59 44.75
CA TRP A 559 30.29 -50.72 45.09
C TRP A 559 30.54 -50.60 46.59
N GLU A 560 29.91 -49.67 47.30
CA GLU A 560 29.96 -49.59 48.76
C GLU A 560 29.49 -50.90 49.40
N LYS A 561 28.37 -51.47 48.94
CA LYS A 561 27.87 -52.76 49.44
C LYS A 561 28.83 -53.91 49.15
N LYS A 562 29.47 -53.95 47.97
CA LYS A 562 30.53 -54.95 47.67
C LYS A 562 31.74 -54.78 48.59
N ILE A 563 32.18 -53.54 48.83
CA ILE A 563 33.29 -53.20 49.72
C ILE A 563 32.96 -53.61 51.16
N GLN A 564 31.73 -53.35 51.62
CA GLN A 564 31.27 -53.74 52.95
C GLN A 564 31.25 -55.27 53.12
N LEU A 565 30.69 -56.01 52.15
CA LEU A 565 30.75 -57.47 52.15
C LEU A 565 32.19 -58.00 52.12
N ALA A 566 33.10 -57.36 51.37
CA ALA A 566 34.51 -57.74 51.37
C ALA A 566 35.21 -57.46 52.71
N LYS A 567 34.89 -56.35 53.38
CA LYS A 567 35.36 -56.03 54.74
C LYS A 567 34.84 -57.07 55.76
N GLU A 568 33.55 -57.43 55.69
CA GLU A 568 32.93 -58.44 56.55
C GLU A 568 33.50 -59.84 56.32
N MET A 569 33.63 -60.27 55.06
CA MET A 569 34.28 -61.54 54.72
C MET A 569 35.72 -61.57 55.22
N ARG A 570 36.48 -60.47 55.05
CA ARG A 570 37.84 -60.36 55.59
C ARG A 570 37.84 -60.46 57.10
N PHE A 571 36.95 -59.76 57.80
CA PHE A 571 36.85 -59.82 59.26
C PHE A 571 36.49 -61.24 59.76
N VAL A 572 35.64 -61.98 59.05
CA VAL A 572 35.32 -63.38 59.35
C VAL A 572 36.53 -64.30 59.13
N VAL A 573 37.33 -64.07 58.08
CA VAL A 573 38.55 -64.84 57.79
C VAL A 573 39.70 -64.51 58.75
N ASP A 574 39.86 -63.24 59.11
CA ASP A 574 40.87 -62.75 60.06
C ASP A 574 40.46 -63.01 61.54
N SER A 575 39.21 -63.40 61.79
CA SER A 575 38.69 -63.74 63.13
C SER A 575 39.47 -64.88 63.78
N GLU A 576 39.84 -64.70 65.05
CA GLU A 576 40.71 -65.63 65.77
C GLU A 576 40.12 -67.04 65.99
N ALA A 577 38.82 -67.23 65.74
CA ALA A 577 38.14 -68.52 65.88
C ALA A 577 38.89 -69.66 65.15
N GLY A 578 39.23 -69.48 63.86
CA GLY A 578 40.02 -70.47 63.12
C GLY A 578 41.51 -70.47 63.51
N GLN A 579 42.07 -69.32 63.87
CA GLN A 579 43.49 -69.19 64.25
C GLN A 579 43.82 -69.90 65.57
N THR A 580 42.89 -69.99 66.52
CA THR A 580 43.10 -70.72 67.79
C THR A 580 43.18 -72.22 67.58
N GLU A 581 42.26 -72.79 66.79
CA GLU A 581 42.29 -74.20 66.37
C GLU A 581 43.56 -74.52 65.56
N ILE A 582 43.91 -73.68 64.58
CA ILE A 582 45.15 -73.84 63.79
C ILE A 582 46.40 -73.73 64.67
N ARG A 583 46.42 -72.85 65.68
CA ARG A 583 47.52 -72.76 66.67
C ARG A 583 47.60 -74.04 67.51
N ALA A 584 46.47 -74.57 67.97
CA ALA A 584 46.42 -75.83 68.72
C ALA A 584 46.89 -77.03 67.86
N MET A 585 46.44 -77.12 66.60
CA MET A 585 46.90 -78.13 65.65
C MET A 585 48.39 -77.99 65.33
N LYS A 586 48.92 -76.77 65.14
CA LYS A 586 50.36 -76.55 64.94
C LYS A 586 51.18 -76.92 66.18
N ALA A 587 50.68 -76.63 67.38
CA ALA A 587 51.30 -77.05 68.63
C ALA A 587 51.28 -78.58 68.79
N GLU A 588 50.18 -79.25 68.42
CA GLU A 588 50.12 -80.71 68.41
C GLU A 588 51.05 -81.32 67.35
N ILE A 589 51.11 -80.77 66.14
CA ILE A 589 52.08 -81.19 65.11
C ILE A 589 53.52 -81.00 65.61
N GLN A 590 53.81 -79.94 66.38
CA GLN A 590 55.11 -79.80 67.06
C GLN A 590 55.32 -80.87 68.13
N ARG A 591 54.34 -81.15 69.00
CA ARG A 591 54.40 -82.25 69.97
C ARG A 591 54.62 -83.60 69.29
N MET A 592 53.91 -83.90 68.21
CA MET A 592 54.07 -85.09 67.39
C MET A 592 55.44 -85.14 66.69
N LYS A 593 55.97 -84.03 66.17
CA LYS A 593 57.33 -83.95 65.60
C LYS A 593 58.42 -84.17 66.65
N VAL A 594 58.26 -83.63 67.86
CA VAL A 594 59.16 -83.88 68.99
C VAL A 594 59.06 -85.33 69.46
N SER A 595 57.86 -85.89 69.54
CA SER A 595 57.64 -87.32 69.83
C SER A 595 58.23 -88.22 68.75
N LEU A 596 58.09 -87.87 67.47
CA LEU A 596 58.75 -88.56 66.35
C LEU A 596 60.28 -88.45 66.46
N GLY A 597 60.83 -87.29 66.83
CA GLY A 597 62.26 -87.13 67.08
C GLY A 597 62.78 -87.98 68.27
N LYS A 598 61.98 -88.12 69.34
CA LYS A 598 62.27 -89.06 70.44
C LYS A 598 62.18 -90.51 69.98
N LEU A 599 61.17 -90.85 69.18
CA LEU A 599 60.97 -92.18 68.63
C LEU A 599 62.07 -92.55 67.64
N LEU A 600 62.55 -91.62 66.82
CA LEU A 600 63.70 -91.77 65.92
C LEU A 600 64.99 -91.99 66.72
N LYS A 601 65.21 -91.28 67.84
CA LYS A 601 66.36 -91.56 68.73
C LYS A 601 66.27 -92.93 69.41
N GLN A 602 65.07 -93.38 69.79
CA GLN A 602 64.85 -94.74 70.27
C GLN A 602 65.03 -95.78 69.16
N GLN A 603 64.56 -95.49 67.94
CA GLN A 603 64.73 -96.32 66.77
C GLN A 603 66.20 -96.41 66.38
N GLU A 604 66.98 -95.34 66.48
CA GLU A 604 68.42 -95.33 66.17
C GLU A 604 69.24 -96.07 67.24
N LYS A 605 68.78 -96.08 68.50
CA LYS A 605 69.31 -96.99 69.53
C LYS A 605 68.96 -98.45 69.19
N MET A 606 67.69 -98.71 68.90
CA MET A 606 67.21 -100.03 68.49
C MET A 606 67.84 -100.49 67.19
N ILE A 607 68.21 -99.60 66.26
CA ILE A 607 68.91 -99.92 65.01
C ILE A 607 70.35 -100.34 65.32
N ARG A 608 71.08 -99.69 66.22
CA ARG A 608 72.42 -100.19 66.63
C ARG A 608 72.32 -101.57 67.31
N ASP A 609 71.34 -101.75 68.18
CA ASP A 609 71.06 -103.05 68.83
C ASP A 609 70.59 -104.11 67.79
N MET A 610 69.87 -103.68 66.75
CA MET A 610 69.30 -104.52 65.72
C MET A 610 70.28 -104.79 64.57
N GLU A 611 71.21 -103.91 64.21
CA GLU A 611 72.33 -104.14 63.28
C GLU A 611 73.18 -105.30 63.80
N MET A 612 73.45 -105.34 65.11
CA MET A 612 74.08 -106.50 65.77
C MET A 612 73.25 -107.79 65.72
N ALA A 613 71.95 -107.72 65.46
CA ALA A 613 71.04 -108.87 65.32
C ALA A 613 70.66 -109.17 63.84
N VAL A 614 70.84 -108.20 62.95
CA VAL A 614 70.50 -108.18 61.53
C VAL A 614 71.70 -108.66 60.72
N ALA A 615 72.94 -108.34 61.11
CA ALA A 615 74.13 -109.11 60.70
C ALA A 615 74.03 -110.61 61.05
N ARG A 616 73.10 -111.00 61.95
CA ARG A 616 72.76 -112.39 62.30
C ARG A 616 71.43 -112.91 61.71
N ARG A 617 70.69 -112.08 60.95
CA ARG A 617 69.40 -112.43 60.30
C ARG A 617 69.35 -112.16 58.79
N GLU A 618 70.21 -111.30 58.25
CA GLU A 618 70.38 -111.04 56.81
C GLU A 618 70.83 -112.29 56.05
N ALA A 619 71.49 -113.23 56.73
CA ALA A 619 71.79 -114.56 56.20
C ALA A 619 70.54 -115.45 55.96
N ILE A 620 69.33 -115.04 56.39
CA ILE A 620 68.14 -115.92 56.45
C ILE A 620 66.85 -115.30 55.89
N VAL A 621 66.69 -113.96 55.80
CA VAL A 621 65.34 -113.34 55.65
C VAL A 621 65.07 -112.62 54.32
N VAL A 622 66.03 -112.43 53.40
CA VAL A 622 65.79 -111.72 52.11
C VAL A 622 65.10 -112.61 51.04
N GLN A 623 64.08 -113.37 51.45
CA GLN A 623 63.20 -114.17 50.59
C GLN A 623 61.71 -113.82 50.81
N ALA A 624 61.40 -112.61 51.31
CA ALA A 624 60.02 -112.17 51.57
C ALA A 624 59.78 -110.64 51.55
N GLU A 625 60.15 -109.97 50.45
CA GLU A 625 59.68 -108.60 50.10
C GLU A 625 58.89 -108.67 48.78
N GLY A 626 57.87 -107.84 48.49
CA GLY A 626 57.25 -106.77 49.27
C GLY A 626 55.94 -106.27 48.62
N GLN A 627 55.17 -105.45 49.32
CA GLN A 627 53.89 -104.88 48.84
C GLN A 627 54.08 -103.63 47.96
N SER A 628 53.11 -103.28 47.10
CA SER A 628 53.08 -101.98 46.39
C SER A 628 51.71 -101.26 46.50
N LYS A 629 51.72 -99.92 46.49
CA LYS A 629 50.56 -99.04 46.78
C LYS A 629 50.29 -97.95 45.70
N THR A 630 49.07 -97.92 45.17
CA THR A 630 48.16 -96.77 44.85
C THR A 630 48.61 -95.46 44.15
N LYS A 631 47.75 -94.93 43.25
CA LYS A 631 47.42 -93.49 43.02
C LYS A 631 45.98 -93.31 42.44
N LYS A 632 45.38 -92.08 42.43
CA LYS A 632 43.93 -91.77 42.19
C LYS A 632 43.66 -90.54 41.27
N VAL A 633 42.38 -90.25 40.93
CA VAL A 633 41.86 -89.40 39.80
C VAL A 633 40.85 -88.28 40.23
N LEU A 634 40.53 -87.31 39.33
CA LEU A 634 39.61 -86.13 39.44
C LEU A 634 38.08 -86.43 39.50
N THR A 635 37.25 -85.40 39.75
CA THR A 635 35.80 -85.48 40.13
C THR A 635 34.81 -84.52 39.42
N ARG A 636 33.51 -84.63 39.76
CA ARG A 636 32.28 -84.32 38.98
C ARG A 636 31.71 -82.87 39.05
N SER A 637 32.25 -81.96 39.87
CA SER A 637 31.67 -80.61 40.07
C SER A 637 31.65 -79.73 38.81
N ASP A 638 32.70 -79.86 38.00
CA ASP A 638 33.09 -78.79 37.06
C ASP A 638 32.17 -78.73 35.84
N PHE A 639 31.55 -79.86 35.48
CA PHE A 639 30.55 -79.95 34.42
C PHE A 639 29.24 -79.23 34.76
N HIS A 640 28.85 -79.17 36.04
CA HIS A 640 27.55 -78.59 36.42
C HIS A 640 27.55 -77.06 36.31
N HIS A 641 28.67 -76.41 36.67
CA HIS A 641 28.81 -74.96 36.59
C HIS A 641 28.69 -74.45 35.14
N LYS A 642 29.30 -75.14 34.17
CA LYS A 642 29.28 -74.75 32.76
C LYS A 642 27.88 -74.85 32.13
N GLN A 643 27.07 -75.81 32.58
CA GLN A 643 25.68 -75.97 32.13
C GLN A 643 24.78 -74.81 32.57
N VAL A 644 24.99 -74.26 33.77
CA VAL A 644 24.21 -73.13 34.30
C VAL A 644 24.58 -71.83 33.57
N GLU A 645 25.87 -71.61 33.30
CA GLU A 645 26.37 -70.43 32.59
C GLU A 645 25.74 -70.28 31.18
N LEU A 646 25.70 -71.37 30.41
CA LEU A 646 25.12 -71.38 29.06
C LEU A 646 23.61 -71.12 29.07
N ARG A 647 22.87 -71.66 30.05
CA ARG A 647 21.43 -71.39 30.21
C ARG A 647 21.12 -69.94 30.57
N ARG A 648 22.04 -69.23 31.24
CA ARG A 648 21.91 -67.78 31.48
C ARG A 648 22.09 -67.00 30.18
N LYS A 649 23.19 -67.24 29.45
CA LYS A 649 23.50 -66.57 28.17
C LYS A 649 22.38 -66.73 27.14
N ILE A 650 21.76 -67.91 27.04
CA ILE A 650 20.62 -68.13 26.14
C ILE A 650 19.43 -67.21 26.48
N ARG A 651 19.11 -67.02 27.77
CA ARG A 651 18.00 -66.12 28.19
C ARG A 651 18.30 -64.65 27.93
N GLU A 652 19.55 -64.22 28.13
CA GLU A 652 19.99 -62.85 27.85
C GLU A 652 19.88 -62.53 26.35
N VAL A 653 20.30 -63.45 25.48
CA VAL A 653 20.13 -63.30 24.03
C VAL A 653 18.65 -63.26 23.63
N TYR A 654 17.78 -64.13 24.18
CA TYR A 654 16.34 -64.06 23.89
C TYR A 654 15.71 -62.71 24.28
N LYS A 655 16.08 -62.14 25.44
CA LYS A 655 15.56 -60.84 25.88
C LYS A 655 16.00 -59.71 24.93
N ALA A 656 17.27 -59.68 24.54
CA ALA A 656 17.80 -58.70 23.59
C ALA A 656 17.15 -58.82 22.19
N THR A 657 16.83 -60.04 21.75
CA THR A 657 16.10 -60.27 20.49
C THR A 657 14.65 -59.77 20.57
N GLU A 658 13.97 -59.94 21.71
CA GLU A 658 12.60 -59.45 21.91
C GLU A 658 12.56 -57.91 21.98
N GLU A 659 13.53 -57.29 22.64
CA GLU A 659 13.72 -55.82 22.68
C GLU A 659 13.98 -55.27 21.26
N SER A 660 14.87 -55.91 20.50
CA SER A 660 15.12 -55.56 19.08
C SER A 660 13.86 -55.71 18.20
N SER A 661 13.05 -56.74 18.46
CA SER A 661 11.80 -56.94 17.70
C SER A 661 10.75 -55.86 18.00
N LYS A 662 10.76 -55.26 19.20
CA LYS A 662 9.87 -54.15 19.56
C LYS A 662 10.29 -52.87 18.87
N THR A 663 11.58 -52.52 18.91
CA THR A 663 12.10 -51.33 18.22
C THR A 663 11.88 -51.38 16.71
N ILE A 664 12.05 -52.56 16.08
CA ILE A 664 11.70 -52.74 14.65
C ILE A 664 10.22 -52.48 14.40
N SER A 665 9.32 -52.97 15.27
CA SER A 665 7.86 -52.75 15.13
C SER A 665 7.47 -51.28 15.28
N GLU A 666 8.13 -50.56 16.19
CA GLU A 666 7.94 -49.13 16.42
C GLU A 666 8.45 -48.29 15.23
N LEU A 667 9.61 -48.66 14.67
CA LEU A 667 10.16 -48.05 13.45
C LEU A 667 9.29 -48.30 12.22
N GLU A 668 8.74 -49.50 12.04
CA GLU A 668 7.78 -49.78 10.96
C GLU A 668 6.49 -48.97 11.11
N ALA A 669 6.02 -48.74 12.35
CA ALA A 669 4.84 -47.91 12.61
C ALA A 669 5.11 -46.44 12.29
N SER A 670 6.26 -45.89 12.71
CA SER A 670 6.65 -44.52 12.40
C SER A 670 6.89 -44.30 10.90
N GLN A 671 7.50 -45.27 10.20
CA GLN A 671 7.67 -45.25 8.76
C GLN A 671 6.32 -45.20 8.01
N LYS A 672 5.33 -46.01 8.44
CA LYS A 672 3.98 -46.00 7.87
C LYS A 672 3.31 -44.64 8.08
N LEU A 673 3.39 -44.08 9.29
CA LEU A 673 2.84 -42.75 9.59
C LEU A 673 3.46 -41.65 8.72
N LEU A 674 4.80 -41.60 8.65
CA LEU A 674 5.53 -40.66 7.81
C LEU A 674 5.18 -40.80 6.32
N SER A 675 5.03 -42.03 5.81
CA SER A 675 4.62 -42.27 4.42
C SER A 675 3.19 -41.78 4.13
N SER A 676 2.28 -41.88 5.11
CA SER A 676 0.92 -41.34 5.00
C SER A 676 0.93 -39.82 4.95
N THR A 677 1.66 -39.17 5.87
CA THR A 677 1.80 -37.72 5.90
C THR A 677 2.48 -37.16 4.65
N LEU A 678 3.50 -37.85 4.13
CA LEU A 678 4.16 -37.48 2.88
C LEU A 678 3.19 -37.53 1.69
N ALA A 679 2.41 -38.61 1.57
CA ALA A 679 1.41 -38.75 0.51
C ALA A 679 0.29 -37.70 0.60
N GLU A 680 -0.08 -37.28 1.82
CA GLU A 680 -1.04 -36.19 2.03
C GLU A 680 -0.45 -34.82 1.64
N LYS A 681 0.77 -34.50 2.07
CA LYS A 681 1.47 -33.28 1.66
C LYS A 681 1.69 -33.22 0.15
N GLN A 682 1.99 -34.35 -0.49
CA GLN A 682 2.14 -34.41 -1.94
C GLN A 682 0.81 -34.15 -2.68
N LYS A 683 -0.34 -34.60 -2.15
CA LYS A 683 -1.66 -34.22 -2.71
C LYS A 683 -1.93 -32.72 -2.60
N VAL A 684 -1.55 -32.11 -1.47
CA VAL A 684 -1.72 -30.66 -1.25
C VAL A 684 -0.82 -29.86 -2.19
N LEU A 685 0.44 -30.25 -2.39
CA LEU A 685 1.34 -29.61 -3.35
C LEU A 685 0.76 -29.63 -4.77
N VAL A 686 0.31 -30.78 -5.26
CA VAL A 686 -0.29 -30.90 -6.61
C VAL A 686 -1.67 -30.20 -6.70
N ALA A 687 -2.31 -29.83 -5.60
CA ALA A 687 -3.47 -28.94 -5.61
C ALA A 687 -3.04 -27.47 -5.79
N ILE A 688 -2.04 -27.03 -5.02
CA ILE A 688 -1.47 -25.67 -5.09
C ILE A 688 -0.83 -25.41 -6.46
N GLU A 689 -0.11 -26.39 -7.03
CA GLU A 689 0.46 -26.30 -8.39
C GLU A 689 -0.62 -25.99 -9.43
N ARG A 690 -1.77 -26.69 -9.39
CA ARG A 690 -2.90 -26.42 -10.31
C ARG A 690 -3.57 -25.07 -10.09
N GLU A 691 -3.56 -24.56 -8.86
CA GLU A 691 -4.07 -23.22 -8.56
C GLU A 691 -3.10 -22.14 -9.07
N SER A 692 -1.78 -22.37 -8.97
CA SER A 692 -0.77 -21.52 -9.60
C SER A 692 -0.91 -21.51 -11.12
N ASP A 693 -0.94 -22.69 -11.77
CA ASP A 693 -1.10 -22.83 -13.22
C ASP A 693 -2.33 -22.08 -13.74
N LYS A 694 -3.42 -22.08 -12.96
CA LYS A 694 -4.64 -21.33 -13.30
C LYS A 694 -4.44 -19.82 -13.17
N ILE A 695 -3.85 -19.35 -12.06
CA ILE A 695 -3.57 -17.92 -11.85
C ILE A 695 -2.63 -17.39 -12.94
N ASP A 696 -1.62 -18.17 -13.32
CA ASP A 696 -0.67 -17.83 -14.38
C ASP A 696 -1.39 -17.71 -15.74
N ALA A 697 -2.30 -18.64 -16.06
CA ALA A 697 -3.13 -18.55 -17.28
C ALA A 697 -4.07 -17.33 -17.28
N ASP A 698 -4.69 -17.01 -16.13
CA ASP A 698 -5.54 -15.82 -15.96
C ASP A 698 -4.73 -14.52 -16.11
N LEU A 699 -3.49 -14.48 -15.58
CA LEU A 699 -2.54 -13.37 -15.74
C LEU A 699 -2.08 -13.17 -17.19
N GLU A 700 -1.79 -14.26 -17.92
CA GLU A 700 -1.47 -14.19 -19.34
C GLU A 700 -2.63 -13.63 -20.17
N HIS A 701 -3.86 -14.08 -19.89
CA HIS A 701 -5.07 -13.58 -20.54
C HIS A 701 -5.29 -12.08 -20.28
N LEU A 702 -5.23 -11.64 -19.03
CA LEU A 702 -5.37 -10.22 -18.66
C LEU A 702 -4.25 -9.36 -19.27
N THR A 703 -3.02 -9.88 -19.34
CA THR A 703 -1.90 -9.20 -20.00
C THR A 703 -2.11 -9.06 -21.51
N ALA A 704 -2.71 -10.06 -22.15
CA ALA A 704 -3.08 -9.99 -23.57
C ALA A 704 -4.18 -8.94 -23.81
N LEU A 705 -5.23 -8.94 -22.98
CA LEU A 705 -6.33 -7.96 -23.05
C LEU A 705 -5.82 -6.53 -22.82
N LYS A 706 -4.99 -6.28 -21.81
CA LYS A 706 -4.37 -4.98 -21.56
C LYS A 706 -3.60 -4.46 -22.79
N ARG A 707 -2.87 -5.34 -23.49
CA ARG A 707 -2.14 -5.00 -24.73
C ARG A 707 -3.08 -4.74 -25.92
N GLN A 708 -4.21 -5.43 -25.98
CA GLN A 708 -5.25 -5.17 -26.99
C GLN A 708 -5.85 -3.78 -26.78
N ASN A 709 -6.38 -3.50 -25.58
CA ASN A 709 -7.01 -2.22 -25.23
C ASN A 709 -6.04 -1.05 -25.43
N LEU A 710 -4.77 -1.19 -25.02
CA LEU A 710 -3.75 -0.16 -25.30
C LEU A 710 -3.57 0.09 -26.82
N SER A 711 -3.59 -0.97 -27.64
CA SER A 711 -3.48 -0.81 -29.09
C SER A 711 -4.73 -0.22 -29.75
N GLU A 712 -5.89 -0.36 -29.10
CA GLU A 712 -7.16 0.24 -29.53
C GLU A 712 -7.24 1.72 -29.15
N ILE A 713 -6.86 2.07 -27.92
CA ILE A 713 -6.70 3.47 -27.47
C ILE A 713 -5.74 4.23 -28.39
N VAL A 714 -4.59 3.66 -28.75
CA VAL A 714 -3.65 4.31 -29.69
C VAL A 714 -4.25 4.45 -31.10
N LEU A 715 -5.10 3.52 -31.55
CA LEU A 715 -5.82 3.65 -32.83
C LEU A 715 -6.91 4.73 -32.77
N LEU A 716 -7.60 4.88 -31.64
CA LEU A 716 -8.59 5.93 -31.43
C LEU A 716 -7.92 7.30 -31.31
N GLN A 717 -6.86 7.45 -30.52
CA GLN A 717 -6.07 8.69 -30.40
C GLN A 717 -5.47 9.14 -31.74
N THR A 718 -4.93 8.21 -32.54
CA THR A 718 -4.42 8.56 -33.89
C THR A 718 -5.54 8.89 -34.87
N ARG A 719 -6.72 8.28 -34.75
CA ARG A 719 -7.91 8.66 -35.52
C ARG A 719 -8.42 10.05 -35.11
N HIS A 720 -8.55 10.32 -33.81
CA HIS A 720 -8.93 11.62 -33.26
C HIS A 720 -7.98 12.69 -33.80
N LYS A 721 -6.65 12.53 -33.63
CA LYS A 721 -5.67 13.51 -34.13
C LYS A 721 -5.81 13.79 -35.63
N HIS A 722 -6.10 12.76 -36.44
CA HIS A 722 -6.35 12.95 -37.86
C HIS A 722 -7.69 13.64 -38.18
N LEU A 723 -8.70 13.57 -37.30
CA LEU A 723 -9.93 14.35 -37.41
C LEU A 723 -9.70 15.80 -36.96
N GLN A 724 -8.93 16.03 -35.89
CA GLN A 724 -8.51 17.35 -35.43
C GLN A 724 -7.69 18.08 -36.50
N ASP A 725 -6.69 17.42 -37.09
CA ASP A 725 -5.94 17.93 -38.24
C ASP A 725 -6.88 18.36 -39.40
N VAL A 726 -8.02 17.65 -39.60
CA VAL A 726 -9.01 17.97 -40.65
C VAL A 726 -9.86 19.18 -40.28
N MET A 727 -10.29 19.31 -39.01
CA MET A 727 -11.02 20.48 -38.52
C MET A 727 -10.16 21.76 -38.62
N ASP A 728 -8.89 21.65 -38.25
CA ASP A 728 -7.88 22.72 -38.36
C ASP A 728 -7.47 23.05 -39.80
N GLY A 729 -7.88 22.24 -40.78
CA GLY A 729 -7.44 22.36 -42.18
C GLY A 729 -5.95 22.07 -42.41
N LYS A 730 -5.23 21.55 -41.40
CA LYS A 730 -3.82 21.14 -41.44
C LYS A 730 -3.63 19.78 -42.14
N TYR A 731 -4.68 18.94 -42.20
CA TYR A 731 -4.61 17.57 -42.72
C TYR A 731 -4.30 17.50 -44.22
N VAL A 732 -3.18 16.86 -44.54
CA VAL A 732 -2.79 16.58 -45.92
C VAL A 732 -3.34 15.22 -46.35
N PHE A 733 -4.38 15.22 -47.20
CA PHE A 733 -4.89 14.00 -47.83
C PHE A 733 -3.77 13.22 -48.55
N LEU A 734 -3.33 12.12 -47.94
CA LEU A 734 -2.36 11.17 -48.50
C LEU A 734 -2.83 10.63 -49.87
N PHE A 735 -4.14 10.46 -50.04
CA PHE A 735 -4.76 10.01 -51.29
C PHE A 735 -5.87 10.99 -51.71
N ARG A 736 -5.54 11.89 -52.65
CA ARG A 736 -6.47 12.93 -53.15
C ARG A 736 -7.61 12.40 -54.03
N SER A 737 -7.78 11.08 -54.17
CA SER A 737 -8.91 10.47 -54.89
C SER A 737 -9.28 9.11 -54.29
N ALA A 738 -10.58 8.80 -54.28
CA ALA A 738 -11.08 7.49 -53.84
C ALA A 738 -10.47 6.31 -54.64
N LYS A 739 -10.16 6.53 -55.93
CA LYS A 739 -9.51 5.51 -56.78
C LYS A 739 -8.07 5.22 -56.35
N SER A 740 -7.30 6.24 -55.95
CA SER A 740 -5.95 6.04 -55.42
C SER A 740 -5.96 5.37 -54.04
N LEU A 741 -6.95 5.68 -53.18
CA LEU A 741 -7.11 5.03 -51.88
C LEU A 741 -7.39 3.52 -52.05
N LEU A 742 -8.37 3.14 -52.88
CA LEU A 742 -8.71 1.75 -53.17
C LEU A 742 -7.56 0.95 -53.81
N MET A 743 -6.71 1.59 -54.63
CA MET A 743 -5.52 0.94 -55.18
C MET A 743 -4.46 0.67 -54.10
N GLU A 744 -4.28 1.60 -53.16
CA GLU A 744 -3.32 1.43 -52.07
C GLU A 744 -3.82 0.42 -51.03
N GLU A 745 -5.11 0.49 -50.65
CA GLU A 745 -5.75 -0.49 -49.77
C GLU A 745 -5.59 -1.90 -50.33
N LYS A 746 -5.87 -2.10 -51.62
CA LYS A 746 -5.63 -3.38 -52.30
C LYS A 746 -4.14 -3.78 -52.28
N ARG A 747 -3.21 -2.85 -52.50
CA ARG A 747 -1.76 -3.11 -52.42
C ARG A 747 -1.35 -3.57 -51.01
N LEU A 748 -1.95 -2.99 -49.97
CA LEU A 748 -1.71 -3.36 -48.57
C LEU A 748 -2.33 -4.73 -48.24
N GLN A 749 -3.54 -5.02 -48.71
CA GLN A 749 -4.17 -6.34 -48.60
C GLN A 749 -3.33 -7.43 -49.30
N ASP A 750 -2.92 -7.21 -50.55
CA ASP A 750 -2.07 -8.13 -51.31
C ASP A 750 -0.73 -8.39 -50.57
N ARG A 751 -0.13 -7.34 -49.97
CA ARG A 751 1.10 -7.45 -49.17
C ARG A 751 0.87 -8.17 -47.83
N LEU A 752 -0.26 -7.95 -47.15
CA LEU A 752 -0.64 -8.66 -45.93
C LEU A 752 -0.92 -10.15 -46.19
N ALA A 753 -1.55 -10.48 -47.33
CA ALA A 753 -1.76 -11.86 -47.77
C ALA A 753 -0.42 -12.55 -48.08
N GLN A 754 0.51 -11.87 -48.75
CA GLN A 754 1.88 -12.38 -48.96
C GLN A 754 2.60 -12.61 -47.62
N LEU A 755 2.59 -11.63 -46.71
CA LEU A 755 3.18 -11.78 -45.37
C LEU A 755 2.53 -12.93 -44.58
N GLY A 756 1.21 -13.11 -44.69
CA GLY A 756 0.49 -14.25 -44.11
C GLY A 756 0.99 -15.59 -44.66
N SER A 757 1.14 -15.72 -45.98
CA SER A 757 1.68 -16.93 -46.61
C SER A 757 3.12 -17.25 -46.19
N ILE A 758 3.98 -16.23 -46.11
CA ILE A 758 5.37 -16.35 -45.62
C ILE A 758 5.36 -16.77 -44.15
N LEU A 759 4.51 -16.17 -43.31
CA LEU A 759 4.42 -16.51 -41.90
C LEU A 759 3.92 -17.95 -41.68
N SER A 760 2.95 -18.41 -42.47
CA SER A 760 2.50 -19.82 -42.46
C SER A 760 3.59 -20.79 -42.91
N GLN A 761 4.40 -20.42 -43.91
CA GLN A 761 5.55 -21.22 -44.33
C GLN A 761 6.62 -21.29 -43.22
N VAL A 762 6.98 -20.15 -42.60
CA VAL A 762 7.94 -20.10 -41.48
C VAL A 762 7.43 -20.87 -40.25
N GLN A 763 6.11 -20.86 -39.98
CA GLN A 763 5.51 -21.69 -38.93
C GLN A 763 5.59 -23.20 -39.20
N GLN A 764 5.55 -23.62 -40.47
CA GLN A 764 5.75 -25.02 -40.86
C GLN A 764 7.24 -25.41 -40.82
N GLU A 765 8.13 -24.51 -41.22
CA GLU A 765 9.58 -24.76 -41.23
C GLU A 765 10.22 -24.72 -39.83
N TYR A 766 9.65 -23.95 -38.88
CA TYR A 766 10.21 -23.77 -37.53
C TYR A 766 9.17 -23.90 -36.40
N PRO A 767 8.74 -25.13 -36.03
CA PRO A 767 7.71 -25.35 -35.00
C PRO A 767 8.05 -24.78 -33.62
N GLN A 768 9.34 -24.69 -33.27
CA GLN A 768 9.81 -24.12 -31.99
C GLN A 768 9.46 -22.63 -31.79
N PHE A 769 9.13 -21.90 -32.87
CA PHE A 769 8.67 -20.51 -32.81
C PHE A 769 7.16 -20.38 -33.09
N GLN A 770 6.42 -21.50 -33.12
CA GLN A 770 5.00 -21.48 -33.45
C GLN A 770 4.21 -20.57 -32.51
N GLU A 771 4.46 -20.62 -31.20
CA GLU A 771 3.74 -19.83 -30.19
C GLU A 771 3.99 -18.30 -30.30
N THR A 772 5.23 -17.88 -30.57
CA THR A 772 5.58 -16.47 -30.76
C THR A 772 5.05 -15.95 -32.10
N LEU A 773 5.17 -16.73 -33.17
CA LEU A 773 4.64 -16.41 -34.49
C LEU A 773 3.11 -16.45 -34.54
N HIS A 774 2.45 -17.28 -33.73
CA HIS A 774 0.99 -17.38 -33.70
C HIS A 774 0.32 -16.07 -33.26
N LYS A 775 0.97 -15.29 -32.37
CA LYS A 775 0.53 -13.93 -31.98
C LYS A 775 0.53 -12.97 -33.18
N VAL A 776 1.57 -13.02 -34.02
CA VAL A 776 1.66 -12.25 -35.28
C VAL A 776 0.64 -12.76 -36.31
N SER A 777 0.48 -14.07 -36.42
CA SER A 777 -0.47 -14.72 -37.34
C SER A 777 -1.91 -14.31 -37.08
N ARG A 778 -2.36 -14.30 -35.81
CA ARG A 778 -3.70 -13.82 -35.43
C ARG A 778 -3.90 -12.35 -35.81
N LYS A 779 -2.88 -11.50 -35.63
CA LYS A 779 -2.97 -10.05 -35.93
C LYS A 779 -2.99 -9.74 -37.44
N ILE A 780 -2.31 -10.55 -38.26
CA ILE A 780 -2.44 -10.48 -39.73
C ILE A 780 -3.82 -11.00 -40.16
N ALA A 781 -4.29 -12.10 -39.57
CA ALA A 781 -5.61 -12.68 -39.88
C ALA A 781 -6.77 -11.72 -39.52
N SER A 782 -6.74 -11.08 -38.35
CA SER A 782 -7.78 -10.13 -37.96
C SER A 782 -7.81 -8.90 -38.87
N LYS A 783 -6.65 -8.35 -39.26
CA LYS A 783 -6.58 -7.23 -40.22
C LYS A 783 -7.02 -7.59 -41.64
N LEU A 784 -6.93 -8.87 -42.03
CA LEU A 784 -7.51 -9.36 -43.29
C LEU A 784 -9.02 -9.60 -43.18
N GLN A 785 -9.55 -9.92 -41.99
CA GLN A 785 -10.98 -10.10 -41.75
C GLN A 785 -11.74 -8.76 -41.67
N THR A 786 -11.16 -7.73 -41.05
CA THR A 786 -11.78 -6.40 -40.87
C THR A 786 -11.93 -5.58 -42.16
N THR A 787 -11.70 -6.16 -43.34
CA THR A 787 -11.84 -5.48 -44.64
C THR A 787 -12.74 -6.24 -45.63
N GLN A 788 -13.60 -7.15 -45.14
CA GLN A 788 -14.83 -7.47 -45.88
C GLN A 788 -15.92 -6.47 -45.46
N PRO A 789 -16.68 -5.92 -46.43
CA PRO A 789 -17.71 -4.91 -46.18
C PRO A 789 -18.98 -5.50 -45.54
#